data_AF-A0A8T3D0I3-F1
#
_entry.id   AF-A0A8T3D0I3-F1
#
_cell.length_a   1.000
_cell.length_b   1.000
_cell.length_c   1.000
_cell.angle_alpha   90.00
_cell.angle_beta   90.00
_cell.angle_gamma   90.00
#
_symmetry.space_group_name_H-M   'P 1'
#
loop_
_entity.id
_entity.type
_entity.pdbx_description
1 polymer ?
#
loop_
_entity_poly.entity_id
_entity_poly.type
_entity_poly.pdbx_seq_one_letter_code
_entity_poly.pdbx_strand_id
1 'polypeptide(L)'
;MADLGCCTVLVTGANRGIGLELVRQLAESKHPPSQIFAGCRDPEGPRAKALKELAQKHPKLITIIRLDTSDPASIKESSRVVGSKLANGSLDVLINNAGINGPNTLQETGMKEMMDLYITNVVGPLLMIKDFLPFLQKAATQPRSGARKGPMIINVSSVLGSIEKCPETINIAVMYPYRASKAALNMLTRCMAVEFEKDGIMVTALHPGWVKTELGGKEAPVAVVDSASGMLRVISSLTAKDSGTLLDWEGNSIPCLACFQRSANSQLQAKIKYLLRKASFCYRMALNFCPECGTKLQTGFKFCPSCGEKLPSLEDHALTVSSTSSAAASQITVTHSPSCPKNTQKFVETVADPVSAVSVSVRPPLRQSPKASRSPQKRKVHVNVKQEEVITTEVVNSLLSASPAVGQSPTVSPSPRKRSTRANVNHKEEVNVEVLPTQSPKSPGAGKNRTKRIKHSSAPEPLQEGEQVTDTAGRKWTLVSLLSQGEAELIYGVQQGTSGAASTDYKHVLKLAAKDGKIFNEQNFLQRAAKPTSVKNWMKQKKMEFLGIPSCVGFGLHADKYRFLIFPDMGQSLQSIMEKVTVLSEKVVLQLSCRVLDVLEYIHDNEYVHADIHSENVYVDLTKPTEVHLVGYCHAFRYCPSGKHVEYREGSRTPHEGAVEFISVESHKGAGPSRRSDLQALGYCMLHWLTGSLPWTSLTDCPAKVMAKKERFMTDVPGLLSQCFGRKKVPGAVRAYLSQVMSLQYTEEPNYQQLRDGLLEALQRLGASLDHPIDLQV
;
A
#
# COMPACT_ATOMS: atom_id res chain seq x y z
N MET A 1 23.03 26.13 32.10
CA MET A 1 21.72 25.54 31.76
C MET A 1 21.38 25.94 30.34
N ALA A 2 20.51 25.19 29.67
CA ALA A 2 19.91 25.63 28.41
C ALA A 2 18.99 26.83 28.63
N ASP A 3 18.82 27.66 27.60
CA ASP A 3 17.96 28.85 27.62
C ASP A 3 17.02 28.80 26.40
N LEU A 4 15.71 28.87 26.66
CA LEU A 4 14.65 29.00 25.66
C LEU A 4 13.71 30.16 26.04
N GLY A 5 14.28 31.22 26.62
CA GLY A 5 13.55 32.36 27.17
C GLY A 5 12.57 32.98 26.19
N CYS A 6 11.39 33.33 26.70
CA CYS A 6 10.26 33.91 25.95
C CYS A 6 9.65 33.02 24.86
N CYS A 7 10.05 31.76 24.69
CA CYS A 7 9.43 30.82 23.76
C CYS A 7 8.20 30.13 24.34
N THR A 8 7.24 29.77 23.49
CA THR A 8 6.13 28.87 23.79
C THR A 8 6.50 27.43 23.44
N VAL A 9 6.28 26.48 24.34
CA VAL A 9 6.74 25.08 24.19
C VAL A 9 5.58 24.11 24.39
N LEU A 10 5.42 23.13 23.50
CA LEU A 10 4.50 22.00 23.66
C LEU A 10 5.29 20.69 23.75
N VAL A 11 5.14 19.95 24.84
CA VAL A 11 5.77 18.63 25.06
C VAL A 11 4.70 17.55 25.09
N THR A 12 4.80 16.55 24.21
CA THR A 12 3.87 15.41 24.19
C THR A 12 4.37 14.27 25.09
N GLY A 13 3.46 13.55 25.77
CA GLY A 13 3.83 12.49 26.72
C GLY A 13 4.43 13.00 28.03
N ALA A 14 4.07 14.22 28.45
CA ALA A 14 4.72 14.98 29.52
C ALA A 14 4.45 14.48 30.95
N ASN A 15 3.70 13.39 31.15
CA ASN A 15 3.27 12.95 32.49
C ASN A 15 4.28 12.04 33.22
N ARG A 16 5.34 11.56 32.55
CA ARG A 16 6.37 10.69 33.14
C ARG A 16 7.69 10.74 32.36
N GLY A 17 8.76 10.22 32.96
CA GLY A 17 10.05 10.02 32.30
C GLY A 17 10.63 11.30 31.69
N ILE A 18 11.25 11.19 30.51
CA ILE A 18 11.90 12.30 29.80
C ILE A 18 10.93 13.47 29.60
N GLY A 19 9.68 13.22 29.21
CA GLY A 19 8.69 14.29 28.97
C GLY A 19 8.35 15.11 30.20
N LEU A 20 8.24 14.47 31.37
CA LEU A 20 8.01 15.17 32.65
C LEU A 20 9.25 15.96 33.07
N GLU A 21 10.42 15.36 32.93
CA GLU A 21 11.69 15.97 33.33
C GLU A 21 12.08 17.15 32.43
N LEU A 22 11.77 17.10 31.13
CA LEU A 22 11.87 18.24 30.22
C LEU A 22 10.97 19.39 30.69
N VAL A 23 9.70 19.13 31.03
CA VAL A 23 8.79 20.16 31.55
C VAL A 23 9.29 20.73 32.89
N ARG A 24 9.84 19.90 33.77
CA ARG A 24 10.45 20.35 35.04
C ARG A 24 11.66 21.27 34.80
N GLN A 25 12.65 20.81 34.03
CA GLN A 25 13.86 21.59 33.79
C GLN A 25 13.59 22.88 32.99
N LEU A 26 12.57 22.90 32.13
CA LEU A 26 12.09 24.13 31.48
C LEU A 26 11.49 25.11 32.50
N ALA A 27 10.60 24.64 33.38
CA ALA A 27 9.90 25.47 34.37
C ALA A 27 10.80 25.97 35.50
N GLU A 28 11.84 25.22 35.85
CA GLU A 28 12.82 25.54 36.89
C GLU A 28 14.12 26.17 36.32
N SER A 29 14.16 26.46 35.00
CA SER A 29 15.31 27.13 34.38
C SER A 29 15.43 28.60 34.77
N LYS A 30 16.64 29.16 34.67
CA LYS A 30 16.94 30.57 34.97
C LYS A 30 16.13 31.56 34.10
N HIS A 31 15.83 31.16 32.87
CA HIS A 31 15.13 31.96 31.86
C HIS A 31 14.04 31.09 31.23
N PRO A 32 12.90 30.92 31.92
CA PRO A 32 11.87 29.98 31.49
C PRO A 32 11.19 30.41 30.18
N PRO A 33 10.61 29.45 29.44
CA PRO A 33 9.68 29.74 28.36
C PRO A 33 8.51 30.62 28.84
N SER A 34 7.83 31.31 27.94
CA SER A 34 6.65 32.12 28.26
C SER A 34 5.42 31.26 28.58
N GLN A 35 5.32 30.06 28.00
CA GLN A 35 4.25 29.11 28.27
C GLN A 35 4.71 27.68 27.95
N ILE A 36 4.34 26.71 28.79
CA ILE A 36 4.58 25.28 28.58
C ILE A 36 3.23 24.56 28.51
N PHE A 37 2.96 23.92 27.37
CA PHE A 37 1.85 22.98 27.21
C PHE A 37 2.36 21.55 27.45
N ALA A 38 1.85 20.91 28.49
CA ALA A 38 2.22 19.56 28.88
C ALA A 38 1.12 18.58 28.46
N GLY A 39 1.31 17.94 27.30
CA GLY A 39 0.32 17.03 26.72
C GLY A 39 0.42 15.62 27.28
N CYS A 40 -0.69 15.06 27.80
CA CYS A 40 -0.76 13.67 28.22
C CYS A 40 -2.16 13.05 28.02
N ARG A 41 -2.22 11.72 27.88
CA ARG A 41 -3.45 10.99 27.50
C ARG A 41 -4.58 11.10 28.52
N ASP A 42 -4.19 11.10 29.78
CA ASP A 42 -5.09 11.12 30.92
C ASP A 42 -4.51 12.08 31.97
N PRO A 43 -4.91 13.37 31.92
CA PRO A 43 -4.51 14.37 32.92
C PRO A 43 -5.00 14.07 34.33
N GLU A 44 -6.09 13.31 34.48
CA GLU A 44 -6.70 13.09 35.78
C GLU A 44 -6.24 11.82 36.49
N GLY A 45 -5.94 10.77 35.72
CA GLY A 45 -5.47 9.49 36.23
C GLY A 45 -4.16 9.54 37.03
N PRO A 46 -3.86 8.46 37.79
CA PRO A 46 -2.77 8.44 38.76
C PRO A 46 -1.38 8.68 38.14
N ARG A 47 -1.17 8.29 36.88
CA ARG A 47 0.10 8.52 36.16
C ARG A 47 0.35 9.98 35.78
N ALA A 48 -0.56 10.90 36.08
CA ALA A 48 -0.36 12.34 35.91
C ALA A 48 -0.09 13.10 37.22
N LYS A 49 -0.06 12.41 38.38
CA LYS A 49 0.11 13.05 39.70
C LYS A 49 1.30 14.02 39.75
N ALA A 50 2.50 13.57 39.39
CA ALA A 50 3.71 14.40 39.44
C ALA A 50 3.66 15.60 38.46
N LEU A 51 2.96 15.46 37.33
CA LEU A 51 2.73 16.58 36.41
C LEU A 51 1.72 17.59 36.99
N LYS A 52 0.66 17.12 37.66
CA LYS A 52 -0.29 17.99 38.38
C LYS A 52 0.39 18.74 39.53
N GLU A 53 1.23 18.08 40.32
CA GLU A 53 2.03 18.70 41.38
C GLU A 53 3.02 19.75 40.83
N LEU A 54 3.67 19.46 39.70
CA LEU A 54 4.56 20.41 39.03
C LEU A 54 3.79 21.61 38.45
N ALA A 55 2.63 21.38 37.83
CA ALA A 55 1.77 22.46 37.33
C ALA A 55 1.22 23.34 38.47
N GLN A 56 0.91 22.77 39.64
CA GLN A 56 0.51 23.51 40.85
C GLN A 56 1.63 24.41 41.39
N LYS A 57 2.91 24.04 41.23
CA LYS A 57 4.05 24.90 41.56
C LYS A 57 4.25 26.06 40.57
N HIS A 58 3.92 25.84 39.28
CA HIS A 58 4.12 26.83 38.21
C HIS A 58 2.82 27.14 37.43
N PRO A 59 1.72 27.56 38.09
CA PRO A 59 0.37 27.55 37.50
C PRO A 59 0.13 28.63 36.43
N LYS A 60 0.99 29.66 36.38
CA LYS A 60 1.00 30.67 35.30
C LYS A 60 1.79 30.25 34.07
N LEU A 61 2.58 29.17 34.16
CA LEU A 61 3.53 28.73 33.15
C LEU A 61 3.12 27.39 32.52
N ILE A 62 2.74 26.41 33.33
CA ILE A 62 2.42 25.05 32.86
C ILE A 62 0.90 24.89 32.68
N THR A 63 0.47 24.64 31.44
CA THR A 63 -0.88 24.22 31.10
C THR A 63 -0.89 22.74 30.74
N ILE A 64 -1.55 21.89 31.53
CA ILE A 64 -1.76 20.48 31.17
C ILE A 64 -2.84 20.39 30.09
N ILE A 65 -2.62 19.54 29.08
CA ILE A 65 -3.51 19.32 27.94
C ILE A 65 -3.81 17.83 27.81
N ARG A 66 -5.08 17.46 27.61
CA ARG A 66 -5.45 16.09 27.21
C ARG A 66 -5.00 15.84 25.78
N LEU A 67 -4.08 14.92 25.59
CA LEU A 67 -3.50 14.57 24.29
C LEU A 67 -3.09 13.10 24.25
N ASP A 68 -3.79 12.30 23.43
CA ASP A 68 -3.33 11.01 22.94
C ASP A 68 -2.84 11.14 21.50
N THR A 69 -1.54 10.89 21.28
CA THR A 69 -0.92 10.95 19.95
C THR A 69 -1.25 9.74 19.08
N SER A 70 -2.00 8.75 19.58
CA SER A 70 -2.58 7.65 18.79
C SER A 70 -4.01 7.92 18.32
N ASP A 71 -4.65 9.01 18.77
CA ASP A 71 -6.02 9.40 18.39
C ASP A 71 -6.04 10.74 17.63
N PRO A 72 -6.33 10.74 16.31
CA PRO A 72 -6.47 11.96 15.52
C PRO A 72 -7.50 12.96 16.06
N ALA A 73 -8.56 12.50 16.74
CA ALA A 73 -9.55 13.39 17.35
C ALA A 73 -8.96 14.11 18.57
N SER A 74 -8.24 13.39 19.44
CA SER A 74 -7.49 14.00 20.56
C SER A 74 -6.39 14.95 20.10
N ILE A 75 -5.69 14.67 18.98
CA ILE A 75 -4.70 15.59 18.41
C ILE A 75 -5.38 16.90 17.98
N LYS A 76 -6.44 16.81 17.17
CA LYS A 76 -7.15 17.98 16.63
C LYS A 76 -7.79 18.84 17.72
N GLU A 77 -8.39 18.21 18.74
CA GLU A 77 -8.92 18.93 19.90
C GLU A 77 -7.81 19.57 20.73
N SER A 78 -6.65 18.91 20.90
CA SER A 78 -5.51 19.51 21.58
C SER A 78 -4.98 20.75 20.84
N SER A 79 -4.94 20.73 19.50
CA SER A 79 -4.58 21.89 18.67
C SER A 79 -5.56 23.05 18.88
N ARG A 80 -6.87 22.76 18.88
CA ARG A 80 -7.92 23.76 19.17
C ARG A 80 -7.75 24.38 20.57
N VAL A 81 -7.53 23.57 21.60
CA VAL A 81 -7.38 24.05 22.99
C VAL A 81 -6.07 24.82 23.18
N VAL A 82 -4.93 24.35 22.65
CA VAL A 82 -3.65 25.08 22.71
C VAL A 82 -3.75 26.39 21.94
N GLY A 83 -4.28 26.38 20.71
CA GLY A 83 -4.49 27.58 19.89
C GLY A 83 -5.31 28.66 20.59
N SER A 84 -6.35 28.27 21.34
CA SER A 84 -7.16 29.20 22.15
C SER A 84 -6.43 29.82 23.37
N LYS A 85 -5.25 29.31 23.72
CA LYS A 85 -4.44 29.72 24.88
C LYS A 85 -3.09 30.36 24.52
N LEU A 86 -2.70 30.36 23.23
CA LEU A 86 -1.50 31.04 22.74
C LEU A 86 -1.78 32.55 22.62
N ALA A 87 -1.16 33.35 23.49
CA ALA A 87 -1.44 34.79 23.62
C ALA A 87 -1.33 35.60 22.31
N ASN A 88 -0.43 35.20 21.41
CA ASN A 88 -0.26 35.75 20.07
C ASN A 88 -0.60 34.74 18.94
N GLY A 89 -1.08 33.53 19.28
CA GLY A 89 -1.33 32.44 18.35
C GLY A 89 -0.10 31.75 17.75
N SER A 90 1.11 31.98 18.29
CA SER A 90 2.35 31.39 17.76
C SER A 90 2.87 30.27 18.67
N LEU A 91 3.34 29.16 18.11
CA LEU A 91 4.06 28.10 18.83
C LEU A 91 5.54 28.13 18.42
N ASP A 92 6.46 28.33 19.35
CA ASP A 92 7.90 28.39 19.05
C ASP A 92 8.54 26.99 18.98
N VAL A 93 8.16 26.06 19.87
CA VAL A 93 8.79 24.72 19.95
C VAL A 93 7.75 23.62 20.15
N LEU A 94 7.72 22.63 19.25
CA LEU A 94 6.98 21.38 19.38
C LEU A 94 7.94 20.22 19.67
N ILE A 95 7.83 19.59 20.85
CA ILE A 95 8.60 18.40 21.24
C ILE A 95 7.71 17.17 21.20
N ASN A 96 7.84 16.39 20.13
CA ASN A 96 7.21 15.08 19.95
C ASN A 96 7.98 14.02 20.76
N ASN A 97 7.74 14.00 22.07
CA ASN A 97 8.34 13.08 23.04
C ASN A 97 7.49 11.82 23.29
N ALA A 98 6.18 11.86 23.04
CA ALA A 98 5.31 10.70 23.20
C ALA A 98 5.75 9.52 22.33
N GLY A 99 5.77 8.32 22.91
CA GLY A 99 6.12 7.10 22.20
C GLY A 99 5.99 5.85 23.07
N ILE A 100 6.07 4.70 22.42
CA ILE A 100 6.05 3.37 23.03
C ILE A 100 7.14 2.47 22.44
N ASN A 101 7.61 1.51 23.24
CA ASN A 101 8.40 0.36 22.81
C ASN A 101 7.48 -0.82 22.47
N GLY A 102 8.07 -1.87 21.91
CA GLY A 102 7.39 -3.09 21.46
C GLY A 102 8.15 -4.34 21.90
N PRO A 103 7.75 -5.53 21.40
CA PRO A 103 8.41 -6.79 21.69
C PRO A 103 9.90 -6.79 21.31
N ASN A 104 10.67 -7.68 21.95
CA ASN A 104 12.11 -7.77 21.71
C ASN A 104 12.42 -8.74 20.56
N THR A 105 11.67 -9.84 20.41
CA THR A 105 11.99 -10.90 19.44
C THR A 105 11.17 -10.81 18.15
N LEU A 106 11.58 -11.55 17.10
CA LEU A 106 10.80 -11.68 15.87
C LEU A 106 9.52 -12.50 16.11
N GLN A 107 9.61 -13.53 16.96
CA GLN A 107 8.55 -14.45 17.31
C GLN A 107 7.40 -13.76 18.06
N GLU A 108 7.70 -12.74 18.86
CA GLU A 108 6.71 -11.86 19.50
C GLU A 108 6.18 -10.74 18.58
N THR A 109 6.79 -10.51 17.40
CA THR A 109 6.47 -9.37 16.53
C THR A 109 5.29 -9.68 15.59
N GLY A 110 4.08 -9.36 16.05
CA GLY A 110 2.87 -9.41 15.24
C GLY A 110 2.60 -8.14 14.41
N MET A 111 1.66 -8.23 13.47
CA MET A 111 1.10 -7.08 12.73
C MET A 111 0.61 -5.98 13.68
N LYS A 112 -0.05 -6.36 14.78
CA LYS A 112 -0.59 -5.42 15.76
C LYS A 112 0.54 -4.60 16.41
N GLU A 113 1.62 -5.24 16.83
CA GLU A 113 2.76 -4.61 17.49
C GLU A 113 3.52 -3.69 16.53
N MET A 114 3.67 -4.09 15.26
CA MET A 114 4.17 -3.22 14.20
C MET A 114 3.29 -1.96 14.04
N MET A 115 1.97 -2.12 13.96
CA MET A 115 1.03 -1.02 13.71
C MET A 115 0.83 -0.11 14.92
N ASP A 116 0.73 -0.62 16.16
CA ASP A 116 0.59 0.18 17.37
C ASP A 116 1.78 1.14 17.54
N LEU A 117 3.00 0.64 17.29
CA LEU A 117 4.21 1.45 17.31
C LEU A 117 4.25 2.43 16.13
N TYR A 118 3.85 2.04 14.92
CA TYR A 118 3.83 2.94 13.78
C TYR A 118 2.83 4.09 13.99
N ILE A 119 1.63 3.79 14.49
CA ILE A 119 0.60 4.78 14.84
C ILE A 119 1.17 5.74 15.89
N THR A 120 1.71 5.24 17.00
CA THR A 120 2.11 6.10 18.13
C THR A 120 3.42 6.86 17.87
N ASN A 121 4.43 6.22 17.27
CA ASN A 121 5.78 6.78 17.10
C ASN A 121 6.00 7.51 15.77
N VAL A 122 5.11 7.35 14.77
CA VAL A 122 5.29 7.89 13.41
C VAL A 122 4.08 8.72 12.97
N VAL A 123 2.88 8.13 12.97
CA VAL A 123 1.65 8.84 12.55
C VAL A 123 1.25 9.92 13.57
N GLY A 124 1.43 9.66 14.87
CA GLY A 124 1.23 10.64 15.93
C GLY A 124 2.05 11.92 15.73
N PRO A 125 3.39 11.85 15.67
CA PRO A 125 4.24 13.00 15.33
C PRO A 125 3.87 13.69 14.00
N LEU A 126 3.54 12.92 12.94
CA LEU A 126 3.08 13.48 11.66
C LEU A 126 1.81 14.33 11.81
N LEU A 127 0.79 13.82 12.52
CA LEU A 127 -0.47 14.52 12.73
C LEU A 127 -0.32 15.68 13.73
N MET A 128 0.50 15.54 14.77
CA MET A 128 0.89 16.63 15.66
C MET A 128 1.55 17.78 14.88
N ILE A 129 2.46 17.47 13.96
CA ILE A 129 3.11 18.49 13.13
C ILE A 129 2.08 19.15 12.21
N LYS A 130 1.24 18.37 11.52
CA LYS A 130 0.19 18.88 10.64
C LYS A 130 -0.79 19.83 11.34
N ASP A 131 -1.34 19.43 12.48
CA ASP A 131 -2.41 20.18 13.15
C ASP A 131 -1.87 21.37 13.97
N PHE A 132 -0.56 21.47 14.19
CA PHE A 132 0.09 22.62 14.86
C PHE A 132 0.94 23.49 13.90
N LEU A 133 1.14 23.08 12.64
CA LEU A 133 1.89 23.82 11.63
C LEU A 133 1.46 25.29 11.48
N PRO A 134 0.15 25.67 11.51
CA PRO A 134 -0.25 27.07 11.42
C PRO A 134 0.31 27.96 12.54
N PHE A 135 0.46 27.42 13.76
CA PHE A 135 1.03 28.16 14.89
C PHE A 135 2.56 28.28 14.78
N LEU A 136 3.22 27.26 14.23
CA LEU A 136 4.66 27.27 13.94
C LEU A 136 4.98 28.25 12.79
N GLN A 137 4.21 28.24 11.70
CA GLN A 137 4.30 29.25 10.62
C GLN A 137 4.03 30.66 11.15
N LYS A 138 3.02 30.83 12.03
CA LYS A 138 2.79 32.14 12.67
C LYS A 138 4.00 32.58 13.51
N ALA A 139 4.65 31.66 14.23
CA ALA A 139 5.90 31.95 14.95
C ALA A 139 7.03 32.35 14.00
N ALA A 140 7.16 31.70 12.84
CA ALA A 140 8.15 32.08 11.83
C ALA A 140 8.00 33.55 11.40
N THR A 141 6.77 34.05 11.20
CA THR A 141 6.51 35.45 10.80
C THR A 141 6.75 36.53 11.86
N GLN A 142 6.93 36.18 13.14
CA GLN A 142 7.08 37.20 14.19
C GLN A 142 8.46 37.91 14.16
N PRO A 143 8.52 39.23 14.43
CA PRO A 143 9.78 39.93 14.63
C PRO A 143 10.62 39.32 15.76
N ARG A 144 11.90 39.06 15.50
CA ARG A 144 12.83 38.44 16.47
C ARG A 144 13.84 39.45 16.97
N SER A 145 13.82 39.71 18.28
CA SER A 145 14.86 40.45 18.99
C SER A 145 16.01 39.52 19.41
N GLY A 146 17.23 39.82 19.00
CA GLY A 146 18.45 39.06 19.35
C GLY A 146 18.70 37.83 18.48
N ALA A 147 19.65 36.98 18.89
CA ALA A 147 20.08 35.76 18.18
C ALA A 147 19.06 34.59 18.27
N ARG A 148 17.76 34.91 18.26
CA ARG A 148 16.66 33.97 18.50
C ARG A 148 16.34 33.19 17.24
N LYS A 149 16.12 31.89 17.40
CA LYS A 149 16.03 30.92 16.30
C LYS A 149 14.63 30.91 15.65
N GLY A 150 14.55 30.31 14.46
CA GLY A 150 13.26 29.94 13.86
C GLY A 150 12.50 28.94 14.76
N PRO A 151 11.19 28.76 14.56
CA PRO A 151 10.43 27.76 15.30
C PRO A 151 11.01 26.35 15.06
N MET A 152 10.87 25.47 16.06
CA MET A 152 11.54 24.17 16.09
C MET A 152 10.55 23.02 16.30
N ILE A 153 10.70 21.97 15.48
CA ILE A 153 10.05 20.69 15.65
C ILE A 153 11.11 19.67 16.07
N ILE A 154 10.97 19.11 17.27
CA ILE A 154 11.91 18.17 17.87
C ILE A 154 11.24 16.81 17.97
N ASN A 155 11.71 15.84 17.19
CA ASN A 155 11.19 14.47 17.18
C ASN A 155 12.08 13.57 18.06
N VAL A 156 11.56 13.07 19.19
CA VAL A 156 12.35 12.18 20.06
C VAL A 156 12.41 10.79 19.45
N SER A 157 13.60 10.44 18.98
CA SER A 157 13.89 9.23 18.22
C SER A 157 14.84 8.30 18.98
N SER A 158 15.55 7.42 18.28
CA SER A 158 16.53 6.52 18.88
C SER A 158 17.68 6.22 17.92
N VAL A 159 18.87 5.94 18.47
CA VAL A 159 19.99 5.32 17.74
C VAL A 159 19.57 3.99 17.10
N LEU A 160 18.59 3.27 17.67
CA LEU A 160 18.01 2.05 17.10
C LEU A 160 17.22 2.30 15.80
N GLY A 161 16.88 3.56 15.49
CA GLY A 161 16.33 3.99 14.20
C GLY A 161 17.39 4.40 13.17
N SER A 162 18.68 4.25 13.48
CA SER A 162 19.77 4.33 12.50
C SER A 162 19.85 3.03 11.71
N ILE A 163 19.75 3.12 10.39
CA ILE A 163 19.98 1.95 9.51
C ILE A 163 21.47 1.59 9.50
N GLU A 164 22.35 2.59 9.54
CA GLU A 164 23.81 2.42 9.52
C GLU A 164 24.34 1.76 10.81
N LYS A 165 23.87 2.20 11.99
CA LYS A 165 24.22 1.56 13.28
C LYS A 165 23.34 0.35 13.62
N CYS A 166 22.58 -0.18 12.68
CA CYS A 166 21.77 -1.38 12.94
C CYS A 166 22.65 -2.59 13.31
N PRO A 167 23.74 -2.93 12.58
CA PRO A 167 24.60 -4.07 12.93
C PRO A 167 25.30 -3.91 14.29
N GLU A 168 25.72 -2.69 14.66
CA GLU A 168 26.30 -2.39 15.98
C GLU A 168 25.31 -2.66 17.12
N THR A 169 24.03 -2.31 16.91
CA THR A 169 23.04 -2.24 17.99
C THR A 169 22.08 -3.42 18.05
N ILE A 170 21.96 -4.24 16.99
CA ILE A 170 20.97 -5.33 16.91
C ILE A 170 21.12 -6.34 18.06
N ASN A 171 22.37 -6.65 18.42
CA ASN A 171 22.72 -7.57 19.51
C ASN A 171 22.44 -6.99 20.93
N ILE A 172 22.24 -5.67 21.04
CA ILE A 172 21.91 -5.00 22.31
C ILE A 172 20.40 -5.00 22.53
N ALA A 173 19.63 -4.75 21.47
CA ALA A 173 18.17 -4.70 21.51
C ALA A 173 17.59 -4.99 20.11
N VAL A 174 17.01 -6.17 19.90
CA VAL A 174 16.55 -6.61 18.58
C VAL A 174 15.34 -5.78 18.10
N MET A 175 14.22 -5.80 18.81
CA MET A 175 13.15 -4.78 18.76
C MET A 175 12.64 -4.33 17.37
N TYR A 176 12.34 -5.26 16.46
CA TYR A 176 11.95 -4.93 15.06
C TYR A 176 10.92 -3.79 14.92
N PRO A 177 9.78 -3.75 15.67
CA PRO A 177 8.80 -2.67 15.55
C PRO A 177 9.33 -1.30 15.98
N TYR A 178 10.20 -1.27 16.99
CA TYR A 178 10.75 -0.01 17.51
C TYR A 178 11.80 0.55 16.56
N ARG A 179 12.66 -0.31 15.99
CA ARG A 179 13.62 0.06 14.94
C ARG A 179 12.92 0.65 13.72
N ALA A 180 11.96 -0.09 13.16
CA ALA A 180 11.21 0.34 11.98
C ALA A 180 10.47 1.68 12.21
N SER A 181 9.79 1.82 13.35
CA SER A 181 9.08 3.07 13.66
C SER A 181 10.03 4.26 13.88
N LYS A 182 11.17 4.10 14.56
CA LYS A 182 12.14 5.20 14.72
C LYS A 182 12.91 5.53 13.44
N ALA A 183 13.20 4.55 12.57
CA ALA A 183 13.73 4.81 11.23
C ALA A 183 12.73 5.60 10.35
N ALA A 184 11.44 5.26 10.40
CA ALA A 184 10.39 6.02 9.71
C ALA A 184 10.25 7.45 10.25
N LEU A 185 10.32 7.65 11.57
CA LEU A 185 10.33 8.99 12.19
C LEU A 185 11.57 9.82 11.76
N ASN A 186 12.73 9.19 11.62
CA ASN A 186 13.95 9.84 11.10
C ASN A 186 13.76 10.28 9.63
N MET A 187 13.12 9.45 8.80
CA MET A 187 12.78 9.81 7.41
C MET A 187 11.78 10.98 7.35
N LEU A 188 10.69 10.94 8.13
CA LEU A 188 9.73 12.05 8.21
C LEU A 188 10.41 13.36 8.64
N THR A 189 11.29 13.30 9.65
CA THR A 189 12.10 14.45 10.10
C THR A 189 12.90 15.02 8.93
N ARG A 190 13.54 14.18 8.10
CA ARG A 190 14.30 14.62 6.93
C ARG A 190 13.42 15.21 5.82
N CYS A 191 12.22 14.67 5.58
CA CYS A 191 11.27 15.23 4.62
C CYS A 191 10.77 16.62 5.06
N MET A 192 10.28 16.73 6.30
CA MET A 192 9.74 17.97 6.87
C MET A 192 10.80 19.07 6.97
N ALA A 193 12.05 18.72 7.28
CA ALA A 193 13.17 19.67 7.30
C ALA A 193 13.47 20.31 5.93
N VAL A 194 13.15 19.64 4.83
CA VAL A 194 13.28 20.18 3.47
C VAL A 194 12.00 20.91 3.05
N GLU A 195 10.83 20.39 3.44
CA GLU A 195 9.54 20.99 3.08
C GLU A 195 9.31 22.37 3.73
N PHE A 196 9.70 22.51 5.00
CA PHE A 196 9.49 23.71 5.81
C PHE A 196 10.72 24.64 5.88
N GLU A 197 11.78 24.37 5.12
CA GLU A 197 12.94 25.27 4.97
C GLU A 197 12.50 26.67 4.48
N LYS A 198 11.57 26.69 3.52
CA LYS A 198 10.90 27.91 3.00
C LYS A 198 10.09 28.67 4.06
N ASP A 199 9.57 27.96 5.07
CA ASP A 199 8.77 28.50 6.17
C ASP A 199 9.67 28.94 7.36
N GLY A 200 10.99 28.73 7.27
CA GLY A 200 11.93 29.04 8.35
C GLY A 200 11.81 28.13 9.59
N ILE A 201 11.17 26.97 9.46
CA ILE A 201 10.95 26.00 10.55
C ILE A 201 12.08 24.96 10.54
N MET A 202 12.77 24.79 11.67
CA MET A 202 13.81 23.75 11.80
C MET A 202 13.20 22.45 12.32
N VAL A 203 13.59 21.31 11.75
CA VAL A 203 13.03 19.99 12.12
C VAL A 203 14.16 19.01 12.39
N THR A 204 14.35 18.58 13.65
CA THR A 204 15.51 17.77 14.06
C THR A 204 15.06 16.58 14.91
N ALA A 205 15.70 15.42 14.73
CA ALA A 205 15.45 14.25 15.55
C ALA A 205 16.52 14.15 16.67
N LEU A 206 16.10 13.77 17.88
CA LEU A 206 17.02 13.61 19.02
C LEU A 206 16.91 12.21 19.64
N HIS A 207 18.03 11.51 19.77
CA HIS A 207 18.16 10.31 20.56
C HIS A 207 18.49 10.68 22.03
N PRO A 208 17.64 10.33 23.01
CA PRO A 208 17.82 10.75 24.41
C PRO A 208 18.91 9.97 25.17
N GLY A 209 19.67 9.09 24.51
CA GLY A 209 20.42 8.01 25.16
C GLY A 209 19.52 6.81 25.49
N TRP A 210 20.06 5.81 26.19
CA TRP A 210 19.25 4.75 26.81
C TRP A 210 19.02 5.12 28.28
N VAL A 211 17.76 5.49 28.61
CA VAL A 211 17.43 6.29 29.81
C VAL A 211 16.57 5.53 30.83
N LYS A 212 16.95 5.61 32.11
CA LYS A 212 16.28 4.99 33.28
C LYS A 212 14.82 5.44 33.46
N THR A 213 13.90 4.81 32.72
CA THR A 213 12.47 5.16 32.63
C THR A 213 11.61 3.88 32.57
N GLU A 214 10.28 4.01 32.70
CA GLU A 214 9.35 2.87 32.46
C GLU A 214 9.59 2.17 31.10
N LEU A 215 10.04 2.90 30.08
CA LEU A 215 10.25 2.42 28.71
C LEU A 215 11.69 1.92 28.46
N GLY A 216 12.68 2.47 29.17
CA GLY A 216 14.09 2.07 29.06
C GLY A 216 14.50 0.95 30.02
N GLY A 217 13.76 0.72 31.11
CA GLY A 217 14.12 -0.25 32.14
C GLY A 217 15.13 0.29 33.17
N LYS A 218 15.57 -0.60 34.07
CA LYS A 218 16.49 -0.27 35.18
C LYS A 218 17.96 -0.24 34.74
N GLU A 219 18.34 -1.15 33.84
CA GLU A 219 19.72 -1.34 33.35
C GLU A 219 20.22 -0.23 32.40
N ALA A 220 19.31 0.65 31.97
CA ALA A 220 19.62 1.80 31.14
C ALA A 220 20.71 2.67 31.80
N PRO A 221 21.82 3.04 31.13
CA PRO A 221 22.91 3.74 31.78
C PRO A 221 22.59 5.20 32.15
N VAL A 222 21.86 5.93 31.29
CA VAL A 222 21.65 7.39 31.42
C VAL A 222 20.52 7.71 32.41
N ALA A 223 20.73 8.64 33.34
CA ALA A 223 19.66 9.13 34.21
C ALA A 223 18.73 10.10 33.47
N VAL A 224 17.46 10.17 33.88
CA VAL A 224 16.44 11.03 33.23
C VAL A 224 16.84 12.50 33.25
N VAL A 225 17.44 12.96 34.37
CA VAL A 225 17.89 14.34 34.58
C VAL A 225 18.98 14.72 33.58
N ASP A 226 20.00 13.87 33.42
CA ASP A 226 21.13 14.13 32.52
C ASP A 226 20.68 14.13 31.06
N SER A 227 19.88 13.13 30.66
CA SER A 227 19.28 13.00 29.34
C SER A 227 18.48 14.25 28.95
N ALA A 228 17.52 14.66 29.80
CA ALA A 228 16.71 15.85 29.55
C ALA A 228 17.55 17.13 29.54
N SER A 229 18.54 17.25 30.43
CA SER A 229 19.44 18.41 30.47
C SER A 229 20.28 18.52 29.20
N GLY A 230 20.79 17.39 28.71
CA GLY A 230 21.51 17.31 27.43
C GLY A 230 20.62 17.65 26.24
N MET A 231 19.45 17.03 26.13
CA MET A 231 18.48 17.36 25.07
C MET A 231 18.14 18.85 25.06
N LEU A 232 17.91 19.48 26.21
CA LEU A 232 17.66 20.92 26.28
C LEU A 232 18.89 21.74 25.85
N ARG A 233 20.12 21.34 26.23
CA ARG A 233 21.36 21.99 25.73
C ARG A 233 21.42 21.91 24.21
N VAL A 234 21.18 20.74 23.61
CA VAL A 234 21.19 20.53 22.16
C VAL A 234 20.10 21.38 21.48
N ILE A 235 18.85 21.36 21.96
CA ILE A 235 17.77 22.21 21.41
C ILE A 235 18.15 23.70 21.48
N SER A 236 18.79 24.15 22.57
CA SER A 236 19.28 25.53 22.68
C SER A 236 20.49 25.84 21.79
N SER A 237 21.24 24.84 21.30
CA SER A 237 22.40 25.02 20.41
C SER A 237 22.09 24.87 18.92
N LEU A 238 21.07 24.10 18.51
CA LEU A 238 20.66 23.85 17.10
C LEU A 238 20.70 25.07 16.17
N THR A 239 21.18 24.88 14.95
CA THR A 239 21.22 25.88 13.88
C THR A 239 20.50 25.36 12.63
N ALA A 240 20.32 26.21 11.61
CA ALA A 240 19.74 25.79 10.32
C ALA A 240 20.50 24.62 9.65
N LYS A 241 21.81 24.45 9.95
CA LYS A 241 22.61 23.32 9.44
C LYS A 241 22.19 21.96 10.04
N ASP A 242 21.53 22.00 11.20
CA ASP A 242 21.12 20.84 11.98
C ASP A 242 19.65 20.44 11.68
N SER A 243 19.01 21.14 10.74
CA SER A 243 17.68 20.77 10.24
C SER A 243 17.76 19.51 9.37
N GLY A 244 16.96 18.51 9.73
CA GLY A 244 16.89 17.21 9.10
C GLY A 244 18.07 16.30 9.42
N THR A 245 18.68 16.45 10.60
CA THR A 245 19.66 15.52 11.19
C THR A 245 19.02 14.68 12.31
N LEU A 246 19.74 13.64 12.73
CA LEU A 246 19.52 12.94 13.99
C LEU A 246 20.76 13.18 14.86
N LEU A 247 20.57 13.80 16.03
CA LEU A 247 21.63 13.99 17.03
C LEU A 247 21.35 13.13 18.26
N ASP A 248 22.35 12.90 19.11
CA ASP A 248 22.12 12.43 20.49
C ASP A 248 21.88 13.60 21.46
N TRP A 249 21.68 13.26 22.73
CA TRP A 249 21.49 14.17 23.86
C TRP A 249 22.75 14.99 24.23
N GLU A 250 23.92 14.69 23.66
CA GLU A 250 25.16 15.45 23.85
C GLU A 250 25.44 16.39 22.67
N GLY A 251 24.85 16.09 21.50
CA GLY A 251 24.92 16.87 20.27
C GLY A 251 25.67 16.17 19.14
N ASN A 252 26.12 14.92 19.32
CA ASN A 252 26.85 14.19 18.29
C ASN A 252 25.88 13.72 17.19
N SER A 253 26.31 13.80 15.92
CA SER A 253 25.51 13.34 14.79
C SER A 253 25.45 11.81 14.72
N ILE A 254 24.24 11.26 14.67
CA ILE A 254 23.99 9.84 14.39
C ILE A 254 23.63 9.70 12.90
N PRO A 255 24.29 8.81 12.12
CA PRO A 255 23.92 8.56 10.74
C PRO A 255 22.52 7.95 10.64
N CYS A 256 21.69 8.43 9.72
CA CYS A 256 20.35 7.86 9.50
C CYS A 256 20.35 6.72 8.47
N LEU A 257 21.23 6.79 7.46
CA LEU A 257 21.25 5.94 6.27
C LEU A 257 22.67 5.82 5.73
N ALA A 258 23.11 4.59 5.47
CA ALA A 258 24.39 4.27 4.86
C ALA A 258 24.42 4.58 3.34
N CYS A 259 24.18 5.84 2.97
CA CYS A 259 24.71 6.34 1.71
C CYS A 259 26.24 6.47 1.85
N PHE A 260 26.98 6.08 0.82
CA PHE A 260 28.43 6.29 0.72
C PHE A 260 28.82 7.67 1.28
N GLN A 261 29.80 7.66 2.19
CA GLN A 261 30.15 8.80 3.05
C GLN A 261 30.16 10.14 2.29
N ARG A 262 29.74 11.21 2.99
CA ARG A 262 30.04 12.60 2.60
C ARG A 262 31.54 12.94 2.75
N SER A 263 32.44 12.05 2.33
CA SER A 263 33.86 12.36 2.19
C SER A 263 34.04 13.34 1.03
N ALA A 264 34.88 14.35 1.24
CA ALA A 264 34.85 15.59 0.47
C ALA A 264 35.50 15.47 -0.93
N ASN A 265 34.85 14.80 -1.87
CA ASN A 265 35.29 14.80 -3.28
C ASN A 265 34.58 15.88 -4.10
N SER A 266 35.17 17.09 -4.10
CA SER A 266 34.68 18.27 -4.82
C SER A 266 34.54 18.06 -6.33
N GLN A 267 35.35 17.18 -6.94
CA GLN A 267 35.25 16.87 -8.38
C GLN A 267 33.94 16.17 -8.75
N LEU A 268 33.37 15.36 -7.85
CA LEU A 268 32.10 14.67 -8.13
C LEU A 268 30.92 15.65 -8.08
N GLN A 269 30.89 16.59 -7.11
CA GLN A 269 29.91 17.67 -7.11
C GLN A 269 30.08 18.62 -8.31
N ALA A 270 31.32 18.89 -8.74
CA ALA A 270 31.58 19.66 -9.96
C ALA A 270 31.06 18.95 -11.21
N LYS A 271 31.31 17.63 -11.35
CA LYS A 271 30.73 16.81 -12.43
C LYS A 271 29.21 16.78 -12.40
N ILE A 272 28.58 16.65 -11.24
CA ILE A 272 27.11 16.67 -11.11
C ILE A 272 26.54 18.06 -11.46
N LYS A 273 27.12 19.17 -10.97
CA LYS A 273 26.73 20.52 -11.41
C LYS A 273 26.95 20.77 -12.90
N TYR A 274 28.01 20.22 -13.49
CA TYR A 274 28.28 20.30 -14.93
C TYR A 274 27.26 19.50 -15.76
N LEU A 275 26.91 18.29 -15.34
CA LEU A 275 25.87 17.47 -15.97
C LEU A 275 24.47 18.09 -15.83
N LEU A 276 24.12 18.65 -14.68
CA LEU A 276 22.86 19.37 -14.47
C LEU A 276 22.80 20.69 -15.26
N ARG A 277 23.92 21.41 -15.42
CA ARG A 277 24.02 22.56 -16.34
C ARG A 277 23.88 22.15 -17.80
N LYS A 278 24.45 21.02 -18.23
CA LYS A 278 24.21 20.45 -19.57
C LYS A 278 22.74 20.04 -19.77
N ALA A 279 22.10 19.44 -18.76
CA ALA A 279 20.67 19.10 -18.81
C ALA A 279 19.80 20.36 -18.96
N SER A 280 20.12 21.43 -18.23
CA SER A 280 19.44 22.73 -18.35
C SER A 280 19.58 23.34 -19.74
N PHE A 281 20.74 23.22 -20.38
CA PHE A 281 20.99 23.77 -21.72
C PHE A 281 20.20 23.06 -22.84
N CYS A 282 19.74 21.82 -22.62
CA CYS A 282 18.88 21.11 -23.55
C CYS A 282 17.40 21.49 -23.44
N TYR A 283 16.96 22.15 -22.36
CA TYR A 283 15.54 22.44 -22.12
C TYR A 283 15.08 23.76 -22.75
N ARG A 284 15.29 23.92 -24.06
CA ARG A 284 14.63 24.98 -24.85
C ARG A 284 13.14 24.64 -24.96
N MET A 285 12.29 25.30 -24.17
CA MET A 285 10.84 25.16 -24.28
C MET A 285 10.31 25.78 -25.59
N ALA A 286 10.32 24.98 -26.66
CA ALA A 286 9.36 25.17 -27.74
C ALA A 286 7.98 24.74 -27.22
N LEU A 287 7.07 25.71 -27.03
CA LEU A 287 5.67 25.42 -26.74
C LEU A 287 5.04 24.75 -27.97
N ASN A 288 5.00 23.42 -27.97
CA ASN A 288 4.40 22.64 -29.06
C ASN A 288 2.87 22.80 -29.15
N PHE A 289 2.23 23.34 -28.11
CA PHE A 289 0.79 23.54 -27.99
C PHE A 289 0.51 24.85 -27.25
N CYS A 290 -0.60 25.51 -27.57
CA CYS A 290 -1.09 26.68 -26.84
C CYS A 290 -1.59 26.28 -25.45
N PRO A 291 -1.22 26.99 -24.36
CA PRO A 291 -1.66 26.65 -23.01
C PRO A 291 -3.18 26.79 -22.83
N GLU A 292 -3.80 27.81 -23.45
CA GLU A 292 -5.23 28.13 -23.24
C GLU A 292 -6.18 27.20 -24.00
N CYS A 293 -5.85 26.84 -25.24
CA CYS A 293 -6.75 26.08 -26.13
C CYS A 293 -6.22 24.71 -26.57
N GLY A 294 -5.04 24.30 -26.10
CA GLY A 294 -4.41 23.01 -26.44
C GLY A 294 -4.02 22.83 -27.92
N THR A 295 -4.24 23.83 -28.79
CA THR A 295 -3.98 23.68 -30.24
C THR A 295 -2.48 23.61 -30.52
N LYS A 296 -2.07 22.69 -31.41
CA LYS A 296 -0.66 22.50 -31.79
C LYS A 296 -0.08 23.73 -32.49
N LEU A 297 1.06 24.19 -32.02
CA LEU A 297 1.77 25.36 -32.53
C LEU A 297 2.95 24.95 -33.42
N GLN A 298 3.27 25.80 -34.39
CA GLN A 298 4.57 25.80 -35.06
C GLN A 298 5.47 26.86 -34.43
N THR A 299 6.79 26.64 -34.45
CA THR A 299 7.76 27.54 -33.82
C THR A 299 7.87 28.86 -34.58
N GLY A 300 7.49 29.98 -33.94
CA GLY A 300 7.69 31.34 -34.45
C GLY A 300 6.53 32.31 -34.23
N PHE A 301 5.32 31.81 -33.94
CA PHE A 301 4.14 32.64 -33.72
C PHE A 301 4.17 33.34 -32.36
N LYS A 302 3.76 34.62 -32.32
CA LYS A 302 3.58 35.42 -31.08
C LYS A 302 2.15 35.34 -30.48
N PHE A 303 1.19 34.84 -31.26
CA PHE A 303 -0.21 34.66 -30.88
C PHE A 303 -0.71 33.32 -31.42
N CYS A 304 -1.66 32.67 -30.74
CA CYS A 304 -2.21 31.40 -31.20
C CYS A 304 -3.10 31.61 -32.44
N PRO A 305 -2.87 30.90 -33.57
CA PRO A 305 -3.67 31.09 -34.78
C PRO A 305 -5.12 30.56 -34.67
N SER A 306 -5.49 29.90 -33.58
CA SER A 306 -6.82 29.29 -33.40
C SER A 306 -7.68 29.91 -32.30
N CYS A 307 -7.11 30.60 -31.33
CA CYS A 307 -7.86 31.37 -30.32
C CYS A 307 -7.46 32.85 -30.23
N GLY A 308 -6.42 33.30 -30.94
CA GLY A 308 -5.94 34.68 -30.91
C GLY A 308 -5.03 35.04 -29.73
N GLU A 309 -4.99 34.23 -28.67
CA GLU A 309 -4.29 34.58 -27.42
C GLU A 309 -2.76 34.72 -27.55
N LYS A 310 -2.18 35.64 -26.77
CA LYS A 310 -0.72 35.90 -26.79
C LYS A 310 0.04 34.68 -26.29
N LEU A 311 1.03 34.24 -27.05
CA LEU A 311 1.90 33.14 -26.65
C LEU A 311 3.06 33.67 -25.79
N PRO A 312 3.40 33.02 -24.66
CA PRO A 312 4.46 33.48 -23.76
C PRO A 312 5.80 33.67 -24.49
N SER A 313 6.35 34.89 -24.46
CA SER A 313 7.70 35.18 -24.96
C SER A 313 8.70 35.27 -23.81
N LEU A 314 9.97 34.96 -24.09
CA LEU A 314 11.04 34.90 -23.08
C LEU A 314 11.37 36.26 -22.43
N GLU A 315 10.85 37.35 -22.97
CA GLU A 315 11.04 38.72 -22.47
C GLU A 315 10.09 39.04 -21.30
N ASP A 316 8.87 38.48 -21.30
CA ASP A 316 7.83 38.76 -20.28
C ASP A 316 8.19 38.22 -18.88
N HIS A 317 9.15 37.30 -18.76
CA HIS A 317 9.57 36.70 -17.49
C HIS A 317 10.90 37.26 -16.91
N ALA A 318 11.52 38.24 -17.57
CA ALA A 318 12.79 38.82 -17.12
C ALA A 318 12.64 40.01 -16.14
N LEU A 319 11.43 40.56 -15.96
CA LEU A 319 11.23 41.91 -15.38
C LEU A 319 10.14 42.04 -14.30
N THR A 320 10.00 41.06 -13.39
CA THR A 320 9.19 41.25 -12.15
C THR A 320 9.81 40.65 -10.87
N VAL A 321 11.13 40.78 -10.68
CA VAL A 321 11.78 40.59 -9.35
C VAL A 321 12.85 41.65 -9.08
N SER A 322 12.49 42.94 -9.17
CA SER A 322 13.20 44.06 -8.53
C SER A 322 12.34 45.33 -8.66
N SER A 323 12.43 46.24 -7.67
CA SER A 323 11.67 47.49 -7.54
C SER A 323 10.13 47.32 -7.39
N THR A 324 9.42 48.07 -6.55
CA THR A 324 9.87 48.99 -5.48
C THR A 324 8.85 49.04 -4.33
N SER A 325 9.25 49.65 -3.22
CA SER A 325 8.37 49.97 -2.09
C SER A 325 7.40 51.13 -2.38
N SER A 326 6.51 51.38 -1.42
CA SER A 326 5.51 52.45 -1.31
C SER A 326 4.19 52.26 -2.07
N ALA A 327 3.10 52.34 -1.29
CA ALA A 327 1.77 52.69 -1.77
C ALA A 327 1.36 53.93 -0.97
N ALA A 328 1.13 55.05 -1.66
CA ALA A 328 0.79 56.32 -1.02
C ALA A 328 -0.21 57.12 -1.86
N ALA A 329 -1.47 57.05 -1.42
CA ALA A 329 -2.52 58.06 -1.57
C ALA A 329 -3.08 58.46 -2.96
N SER A 330 -4.37 58.77 -2.89
CA SER A 330 -5.10 59.77 -3.68
C SER A 330 -5.66 59.43 -5.08
N GLN A 331 -6.95 59.72 -5.15
CA GLN A 331 -7.83 59.84 -6.32
C GLN A 331 -7.32 60.91 -7.31
N ILE A 332 -7.73 60.81 -8.59
CA ILE A 332 -8.39 61.91 -9.33
C ILE A 332 -9.02 61.38 -10.64
N THR A 333 -9.87 62.21 -11.27
CA THR A 333 -10.96 61.83 -12.16
C THR A 333 -10.80 62.25 -13.64
N VAL A 334 -11.24 61.36 -14.55
CA VAL A 334 -12.15 61.66 -15.70
C VAL A 334 -11.60 62.33 -17.00
N THR A 335 -12.07 61.79 -18.15
CA THR A 335 -12.08 62.35 -19.55
C THR A 335 -10.77 62.54 -20.33
N HIS A 336 -10.75 62.62 -21.68
CA HIS A 336 -11.80 62.53 -22.73
C HIS A 336 -11.22 61.89 -24.03
N SER A 337 -12.04 61.25 -24.85
CA SER A 337 -11.75 60.96 -26.28
C SER A 337 -12.11 62.16 -27.19
N PRO A 338 -11.70 62.22 -28.48
CA PRO A 338 -12.61 61.68 -29.51
C PRO A 338 -11.99 61.20 -30.86
N SER A 339 -12.87 60.61 -31.68
CA SER A 339 -12.92 60.62 -33.15
C SER A 339 -12.25 59.50 -33.98
N CYS A 340 -12.97 59.11 -35.03
CA CYS A 340 -12.69 58.22 -36.16
C CYS A 340 -13.52 58.78 -37.35
N PRO A 341 -13.17 58.61 -38.64
CA PRO A 341 -13.93 57.61 -39.43
C PRO A 341 -13.25 57.06 -40.73
N LYS A 342 -13.61 55.84 -41.17
CA LYS A 342 -14.37 55.56 -42.45
C LYS A 342 -14.46 54.06 -42.85
N ASN A 343 -15.41 53.80 -43.75
CA ASN A 343 -15.89 52.54 -44.34
C ASN A 343 -14.85 51.81 -45.26
N THR A 344 -15.06 50.59 -45.83
CA THR A 344 -16.27 50.09 -46.53
C THR A 344 -16.30 48.55 -46.78
N GLN A 345 -17.52 47.97 -46.82
CA GLN A 345 -18.10 46.82 -47.60
C GLN A 345 -17.24 45.79 -48.38
N LYS A 346 -17.69 44.57 -48.78
CA LYS A 346 -18.79 43.60 -48.43
C LYS A 346 -18.78 42.42 -49.48
N PHE A 347 -19.24 41.19 -49.14
CA PHE A 347 -19.90 40.11 -49.96
C PHE A 347 -19.53 38.62 -49.65
N VAL A 348 -20.30 37.66 -50.21
CA VAL A 348 -20.52 36.24 -49.77
C VAL A 348 -20.87 35.32 -50.99
N GLU A 349 -20.89 33.97 -50.82
CA GLU A 349 -21.40 32.83 -51.68
C GLU A 349 -20.27 31.96 -52.35
N THR A 350 -20.16 30.60 -52.44
CA THR A 350 -20.93 29.31 -52.34
C THR A 350 -21.21 28.62 -53.71
N VAL A 351 -21.24 27.28 -53.96
CA VAL A 351 -21.41 26.03 -53.13
C VAL A 351 -20.93 24.70 -53.84
N ALA A 352 -20.78 23.59 -53.09
CA ALA A 352 -20.93 22.12 -53.44
C ALA A 352 -19.84 21.23 -54.15
N ASP A 353 -20.01 19.90 -53.94
CA ASP A 353 -19.33 18.64 -54.43
C ASP A 353 -19.85 18.15 -55.84
N PRO A 354 -19.51 16.97 -56.51
CA PRO A 354 -19.09 15.61 -55.98
C PRO A 354 -18.29 14.53 -56.82
N VAL A 355 -17.61 13.59 -56.12
CA VAL A 355 -17.62 12.06 -56.18
C VAL A 355 -17.32 11.17 -57.46
N SER A 356 -16.21 10.37 -57.39
CA SER A 356 -16.02 8.90 -57.74
C SER A 356 -15.35 8.32 -59.05
N ALA A 357 -14.80 7.08 -58.89
CA ALA A 357 -14.38 6.00 -59.84
C ALA A 357 -12.93 6.03 -60.50
N VAL A 358 -12.42 4.98 -61.21
CA VAL A 358 -12.02 3.58 -60.80
C VAL A 358 -11.19 2.83 -61.91
N SER A 359 -10.28 1.86 -61.61
CA SER A 359 -9.56 0.96 -62.61
C SER A 359 -8.70 -0.22 -62.01
N VAL A 360 -7.96 -1.00 -62.86
CA VAL A 360 -7.36 -2.37 -62.67
C VAL A 360 -6.19 -2.62 -63.70
N SER A 361 -5.20 -3.57 -63.69
CA SER A 361 -4.49 -4.49 -62.75
C SER A 361 -3.37 -5.34 -63.51
N VAL A 362 -2.90 -6.49 -62.98
CA VAL A 362 -2.12 -7.63 -63.60
C VAL A 362 -0.53 -7.61 -63.52
N ARG A 363 0.16 -8.77 -63.79
CA ARG A 363 1.56 -9.22 -63.44
C ARG A 363 2.23 -10.09 -64.58
N PRO A 364 3.41 -10.80 -64.49
CA PRO A 364 4.59 -10.84 -63.56
C PRO A 364 5.96 -10.51 -64.29
N PRO A 365 7.00 -11.36 -64.65
CA PRO A 365 7.57 -12.67 -64.20
C PRO A 365 9.15 -12.89 -64.14
N LEU A 366 9.63 -13.54 -63.05
CA LEU A 366 10.64 -14.64 -62.92
C LEU A 366 12.18 -14.62 -63.31
N ARG A 367 13.02 -14.94 -62.28
CA ARG A 367 14.11 -15.99 -62.17
C ARG A 367 15.62 -15.69 -62.41
N GLN A 368 16.49 -16.02 -61.42
CA GLN A 368 17.67 -16.95 -61.49
C GLN A 368 18.48 -17.06 -60.15
N SER A 369 19.41 -18.04 -60.00
CA SER A 369 20.15 -18.38 -58.74
C SER A 369 21.28 -19.43 -58.89
N PRO A 370 22.38 -19.38 -58.10
CA PRO A 370 22.92 -20.57 -57.36
C PRO A 370 23.42 -20.20 -55.91
N LYS A 371 23.62 -21.04 -54.87
CA LYS A 371 24.28 -22.36 -54.64
C LYS A 371 25.81 -22.37 -54.89
N ALA A 372 26.73 -22.98 -54.11
CA ALA A 372 26.83 -23.51 -52.72
C ALA A 372 28.36 -23.74 -52.42
N SER A 373 28.95 -24.37 -51.37
CA SER A 373 28.54 -25.18 -50.19
C SER A 373 29.74 -25.37 -49.19
N ARG A 374 29.51 -26.06 -48.04
CA ARG A 374 30.47 -26.84 -47.19
C ARG A 374 31.42 -26.15 -46.16
N SER A 375 31.69 -26.92 -45.09
CA SER A 375 32.67 -26.82 -43.99
C SER A 375 33.62 -28.07 -44.04
N PRO A 376 34.51 -28.45 -43.05
CA PRO A 376 34.76 -27.96 -41.68
C PRO A 376 36.24 -28.03 -41.13
N GLN A 377 36.39 -27.80 -39.81
CA GLN A 377 37.39 -28.35 -38.84
C GLN A 377 38.83 -27.78 -38.63
N LYS A 378 39.16 -27.60 -37.32
CA LYS A 378 40.48 -27.79 -36.61
C LYS A 378 41.63 -26.82 -36.95
N ARG A 379 42.38 -26.23 -36.00
CA ARG A 379 43.07 -26.84 -34.82
C ARG A 379 43.48 -25.80 -33.73
N LYS A 380 43.72 -26.33 -32.51
CA LYS A 380 44.67 -25.99 -31.40
C LYS A 380 45.61 -24.76 -31.54
N VAL A 381 46.03 -24.07 -30.45
CA VAL A 381 46.98 -24.48 -29.35
C VAL A 381 46.67 -23.65 -28.08
N HIS A 382 46.35 -24.26 -26.92
CA HIS A 382 47.19 -24.43 -25.70
C HIS A 382 47.78 -23.12 -25.13
N VAL A 383 47.31 -22.61 -23.96
CA VAL A 383 47.44 -23.10 -22.56
C VAL A 383 48.63 -22.45 -21.84
N ASN A 384 48.37 -21.79 -20.71
CA ASN A 384 49.13 -22.08 -19.49
C ASN A 384 48.29 -21.83 -18.22
N VAL A 385 48.54 -22.63 -17.19
CA VAL A 385 47.95 -22.54 -15.84
C VAL A 385 49.11 -22.39 -14.86
N LYS A 386 48.88 -21.70 -13.73
CA LYS A 386 49.72 -21.87 -12.55
C LYS A 386 48.88 -22.37 -11.37
N GLN A 387 49.33 -23.47 -10.78
CA GLN A 387 48.99 -23.90 -9.43
C GLN A 387 50.23 -23.68 -8.56
N GLU A 388 50.01 -23.38 -7.29
CA GLU A 388 50.96 -23.41 -6.17
C GLU A 388 50.08 -23.35 -4.90
N GLU A 389 50.22 -24.17 -3.87
CA GLU A 389 50.73 -25.54 -3.78
C GLU A 389 50.05 -26.24 -2.58
N VAL A 390 50.20 -27.56 -2.41
CA VAL A 390 49.59 -28.33 -1.30
C VAL A 390 50.67 -28.87 -0.35
N ILE A 391 50.48 -28.68 0.95
CA ILE A 391 51.20 -29.43 1.99
C ILE A 391 50.19 -30.24 2.80
N THR A 392 50.35 -31.56 2.74
CA THR A 392 49.64 -32.54 3.57
C THR A 392 50.64 -33.28 4.44
N THR A 393 50.34 -33.48 5.72
CA THR A 393 51.05 -34.48 6.53
C THR A 393 50.10 -35.25 7.45
N GLU A 394 50.25 -36.56 7.38
CA GLU A 394 49.71 -37.64 8.21
C GLU A 394 50.40 -37.65 9.61
N VAL A 395 50.08 -38.43 10.66
CA VAL A 395 48.98 -39.33 11.11
C VAL A 395 49.27 -39.63 12.62
N VAL A 396 48.39 -40.35 13.34
CA VAL A 396 48.68 -41.36 14.40
C VAL A 396 47.67 -41.29 15.56
N ASN A 397 47.07 -42.44 15.90
CA ASN A 397 46.39 -42.70 17.18
C ASN A 397 47.35 -43.39 18.17
N SER A 398 47.38 -42.99 19.45
CA SER A 398 47.41 -43.93 20.61
C SER A 398 47.48 -43.26 22.00
N LEU A 399 46.51 -43.61 22.85
CA LEU A 399 46.61 -44.09 24.25
C LEU A 399 47.43 -43.33 25.34
N LEU A 400 46.73 -43.06 26.46
CA LEU A 400 47.19 -43.00 27.88
C LEU A 400 48.09 -41.80 28.30
N SER A 401 48.07 -41.31 29.55
CA SER A 401 47.12 -41.40 30.68
C SER A 401 47.48 -40.39 31.81
N ALA A 402 46.50 -39.88 32.59
CA ALA A 402 46.60 -39.52 34.03
C ALA A 402 45.34 -38.78 34.55
N SER A 403 44.87 -39.10 35.76
CA SER A 403 43.81 -38.39 36.53
C SER A 403 44.45 -37.44 37.60
N PRO A 404 43.72 -36.64 38.42
CA PRO A 404 42.57 -36.99 39.31
C PRO A 404 41.25 -36.25 38.94
N ALA A 405 40.02 -36.75 39.14
CA ALA A 405 39.30 -37.27 40.34
C ALA A 405 38.77 -36.15 41.29
N VAL A 406 37.59 -36.20 41.95
CA VAL A 406 36.37 -37.07 41.99
C VAL A 406 35.26 -36.26 42.71
N GLY A 407 33.93 -36.43 42.56
CA GLY A 407 33.12 -37.28 41.67
C GLY A 407 31.62 -37.34 42.07
N GLN A 408 30.88 -38.26 41.44
CA GLN A 408 29.63 -38.94 41.88
C GLN A 408 28.25 -38.22 41.92
N SER A 409 27.52 -38.43 40.80
CA SER A 409 26.15 -39.02 40.62
C SER A 409 25.43 -39.72 41.80
N PRO A 410 24.13 -40.15 41.71
CA PRO A 410 23.26 -40.24 40.52
C PRO A 410 21.80 -39.73 40.67
N THR A 411 21.01 -39.82 39.60
CA THR A 411 19.53 -39.68 39.59
C THR A 411 18.82 -41.01 39.89
N VAL A 412 17.64 -40.95 40.53
CA VAL A 412 16.73 -42.11 40.73
C VAL A 412 15.28 -41.69 40.54
N SER A 413 14.47 -42.59 39.97
CA SER A 413 13.00 -42.64 39.96
C SER A 413 12.59 -44.07 40.37
N PRO A 414 11.38 -44.35 40.91
CA PRO A 414 10.11 -43.68 40.59
C PRO A 414 9.12 -43.47 41.79
N SER A 415 7.86 -43.16 41.45
CA SER A 415 6.62 -43.12 42.26
C SER A 415 6.33 -44.44 43.04
N PRO A 416 5.35 -44.57 44.01
CA PRO A 416 4.04 -43.87 44.03
C PRO A 416 3.26 -43.66 45.38
N ARG A 417 2.10 -42.97 45.27
CA ARG A 417 0.82 -43.09 46.05
C ARG A 417 0.78 -43.01 47.60
N LYS A 418 -0.11 -42.16 48.13
CA LYS A 418 -1.22 -42.55 49.08
C LYS A 418 -2.25 -41.44 49.36
N ARG A 419 -3.52 -41.87 49.56
CA ARG A 419 -4.63 -41.45 50.48
C ARG A 419 -4.64 -40.04 51.14
N SER A 420 -5.77 -39.46 51.59
CA SER A 420 -7.24 -39.68 51.45
C SER A 420 -8.02 -38.74 52.40
N THR A 421 -9.22 -38.24 52.06
CA THR A 421 -10.51 -38.38 52.82
C THR A 421 -11.55 -37.27 52.57
N ARG A 422 -12.85 -37.70 52.47
CA ARG A 422 -14.12 -37.05 52.93
C ARG A 422 -14.51 -35.64 52.43
N ALA A 423 -15.81 -35.30 52.25
CA ALA A 423 -17.06 -36.10 52.20
C ALA A 423 -18.27 -35.29 51.62
N ASN A 424 -19.29 -36.02 51.12
CA ASN A 424 -20.75 -35.75 51.17
C ASN A 424 -21.40 -34.44 50.63
N VAL A 425 -22.67 -34.41 50.15
CA VAL A 425 -23.56 -35.40 49.45
C VAL A 425 -24.85 -34.70 48.93
N ASN A 426 -25.59 -35.34 48.00
CA ASN A 426 -27.00 -35.08 47.55
C ASN A 426 -27.42 -33.84 46.69
N HIS A 427 -27.61 -34.12 45.38
CA HIS A 427 -28.91 -34.23 44.65
C HIS A 427 -30.02 -33.14 44.61
N LYS A 428 -30.59 -33.02 43.37
CA LYS A 428 -32.00 -32.68 42.99
C LYS A 428 -32.44 -31.20 43.17
N GLU A 429 -33.39 -30.61 42.40
CA GLU A 429 -34.10 -31.00 41.16
C GLU A 429 -34.61 -29.74 40.39
N GLU A 430 -35.09 -29.89 39.15
CA GLU A 430 -35.69 -28.80 38.34
C GLU A 430 -37.21 -28.65 38.57
N VAL A 431 -37.74 -27.41 38.65
CA VAL A 431 -39.17 -27.09 38.37
C VAL A 431 -39.29 -25.68 37.75
N ASN A 432 -40.12 -25.54 36.72
CA ASN A 432 -40.53 -24.28 36.09
C ASN A 432 -41.85 -23.74 36.70
N VAL A 433 -42.00 -22.42 36.83
CA VAL A 433 -43.32 -21.75 36.91
C VAL A 433 -43.29 -20.42 36.13
N GLU A 434 -44.37 -20.14 35.40
CA GLU A 434 -44.58 -19.01 34.49
C GLU A 434 -45.72 -18.11 35.01
N VAL A 435 -45.70 -16.79 34.73
CA VAL A 435 -46.91 -15.91 34.63
C VAL A 435 -46.57 -14.48 34.14
N LEU A 436 -47.54 -13.87 33.45
CA LEU A 436 -47.62 -12.50 32.89
C LEU A 436 -49.05 -11.97 33.13
N PRO A 437 -49.45 -10.69 32.87
CA PRO A 437 -48.68 -9.47 32.54
C PRO A 437 -49.11 -8.21 33.36
N THR A 438 -48.53 -7.03 33.08
CA THR A 438 -49.26 -5.73 33.14
C THR A 438 -48.61 -4.68 32.22
N GLN A 439 -49.27 -3.55 31.93
CA GLN A 439 -49.02 -2.75 30.71
C GLN A 439 -48.55 -1.30 30.94
N SER A 440 -47.69 -0.80 30.03
CA SER A 440 -47.68 0.54 29.38
C SER A 440 -47.68 1.84 30.24
N PRO A 441 -46.98 2.94 29.81
CA PRO A 441 -46.96 3.46 28.43
C PRO A 441 -45.57 3.83 27.84
N LYS A 442 -45.57 4.29 26.58
CA LYS A 442 -44.42 4.63 25.73
C LYS A 442 -44.09 6.14 25.85
N SER A 443 -42.84 6.62 25.71
CA SER A 443 -42.14 6.92 24.42
C SER A 443 -41.14 8.08 24.64
N PRO A 444 -40.31 8.55 23.68
CA PRO A 444 -39.61 7.85 22.58
C PRO A 444 -38.06 8.16 22.52
N GLY A 445 -37.33 7.38 21.71
CA GLY A 445 -36.25 7.91 20.84
C GLY A 445 -34.80 8.01 21.37
N ALA A 446 -33.93 7.06 20.98
CA ALA A 446 -32.52 7.27 20.62
C ALA A 446 -31.86 5.96 20.13
N GLY A 447 -31.71 5.78 18.80
CA GLY A 447 -31.10 4.56 18.23
C GLY A 447 -29.58 4.51 18.42
N LYS A 448 -29.07 3.60 19.25
CA LYS A 448 -27.62 3.38 19.40
C LYS A 448 -27.06 2.55 18.24
N ASN A 449 -26.50 3.21 17.23
CA ASN A 449 -25.69 2.57 16.19
C ASN A 449 -24.46 1.89 16.81
N ARG A 450 -24.54 0.58 17.02
CA ARG A 450 -23.50 -0.25 17.63
C ARG A 450 -22.54 -0.77 16.56
N THR A 451 -21.57 0.05 16.16
CA THR A 451 -20.50 -0.34 15.24
C THR A 451 -19.77 -1.58 15.76
N LYS A 452 -19.90 -2.70 15.05
CA LYS A 452 -19.12 -3.92 15.35
C LYS A 452 -17.65 -3.64 15.05
N ARG A 453 -16.77 -3.79 16.06
CA ARG A 453 -15.34 -4.00 15.81
C ARG A 453 -15.18 -5.23 14.93
N ILE A 454 -14.48 -5.09 13.82
CA ILE A 454 -14.01 -6.22 13.01
C ILE A 454 -12.92 -6.92 13.83
N LYS A 455 -13.06 -8.24 14.05
CA LYS A 455 -11.93 -9.06 14.49
C LYS A 455 -11.02 -9.27 13.27
N HIS A 456 -9.74 -8.95 13.38
CA HIS A 456 -8.76 -9.54 12.48
C HIS A 456 -8.72 -11.04 12.78
N SER A 457 -8.97 -11.87 11.76
CA SER A 457 -8.67 -13.29 11.83
C SER A 457 -7.17 -13.52 11.72
N SER A 458 -6.64 -14.49 12.48
CA SER A 458 -5.34 -15.08 12.16
C SER A 458 -5.38 -15.74 10.79
N ALA A 459 -4.20 -15.94 10.19
CA ALA A 459 -4.04 -16.86 9.06
C ALA A 459 -4.58 -18.26 9.45
N PRO A 460 -5.13 -19.04 8.50
CA PRO A 460 -5.60 -20.39 8.77
C PRO A 460 -4.43 -21.33 9.10
N GLU A 461 -4.51 -22.00 10.25
CA GLU A 461 -3.55 -23.04 10.65
C GLU A 461 -3.86 -24.34 9.88
N PRO A 462 -2.87 -25.03 9.29
CA PRO A 462 -3.09 -26.33 8.64
C PRO A 462 -3.73 -27.36 9.57
N LEU A 463 -4.86 -27.89 9.11
CA LEU A 463 -5.55 -29.07 9.63
C LEU A 463 -4.78 -30.35 9.25
N GLN A 464 -5.01 -31.44 9.98
CA GLN A 464 -4.29 -32.69 9.77
C GLN A 464 -4.88 -33.50 8.59
N GLU A 465 -4.01 -34.14 7.83
CA GLU A 465 -4.42 -35.14 6.84
C GLU A 465 -5.08 -36.34 7.56
N GLY A 466 -6.20 -36.83 7.04
CA GLY A 466 -7.10 -37.76 7.72
C GLY A 466 -8.18 -37.09 8.60
N GLU A 467 -8.10 -35.80 8.89
CA GLU A 467 -9.15 -35.06 9.62
C GLU A 467 -10.45 -34.99 8.79
N GLN A 468 -11.61 -35.03 9.46
CA GLN A 468 -12.92 -34.98 8.80
C GLN A 468 -13.65 -33.66 9.09
N VAL A 469 -14.06 -32.97 8.03
CA VAL A 469 -15.05 -31.89 8.11
C VAL A 469 -16.45 -32.41 7.75
N THR A 470 -17.49 -31.74 8.23
CA THR A 470 -18.89 -32.06 7.88
C THR A 470 -19.58 -30.83 7.30
N ASP A 471 -20.16 -30.96 6.12
CA ASP A 471 -20.83 -29.85 5.43
C ASP A 471 -22.26 -29.60 5.92
N THR A 472 -22.89 -28.50 5.49
CA THR A 472 -24.26 -28.13 5.90
C THR A 472 -25.36 -29.09 5.43
N ALA A 473 -25.04 -30.08 4.59
CA ALA A 473 -25.93 -31.17 4.20
C ALA A 473 -25.62 -32.49 4.96
N GLY A 474 -24.73 -32.45 5.97
CA GLY A 474 -24.36 -33.59 6.79
C GLY A 474 -23.38 -34.57 6.13
N ARG A 475 -22.85 -34.24 4.95
CA ARG A 475 -21.86 -35.11 4.28
C ARG A 475 -20.48 -34.90 4.90
N LYS A 476 -19.79 -36.00 5.15
CA LYS A 476 -18.44 -36.02 5.71
C LYS A 476 -17.39 -36.06 4.60
N TRP A 477 -16.37 -35.22 4.76
CA TRP A 477 -15.27 -35.04 3.82
C TRP A 477 -13.95 -35.19 4.57
N THR A 478 -13.12 -36.13 4.13
CA THR A 478 -11.82 -36.43 4.73
C THR A 478 -10.73 -35.67 3.99
N LEU A 479 -9.86 -34.97 4.71
CA LEU A 479 -8.67 -34.31 4.14
C LEU A 479 -7.66 -35.38 3.71
N VAL A 480 -7.25 -35.37 2.44
CA VAL A 480 -6.31 -36.35 1.87
C VAL A 480 -4.89 -35.78 1.78
N SER A 481 -4.76 -34.55 1.28
CA SER A 481 -3.47 -33.89 1.08
C SER A 481 -3.59 -32.37 1.10
N LEU A 482 -2.61 -31.67 1.67
CA LEU A 482 -2.48 -30.21 1.52
C LEU A 482 -1.88 -29.87 0.15
N LEU A 483 -2.64 -29.17 -0.69
CA LEU A 483 -2.27 -28.81 -2.08
C LEU A 483 -1.65 -27.41 -2.19
N SER A 484 -2.14 -26.46 -1.38
CA SER A 484 -1.60 -25.09 -1.31
C SER A 484 -1.87 -24.44 0.04
N GLN A 485 -0.96 -23.57 0.46
CA GLN A 485 -1.05 -22.78 1.69
C GLN A 485 -0.68 -21.32 1.39
N GLY A 486 -1.68 -20.44 1.41
CA GLY A 486 -1.51 -18.98 1.35
C GLY A 486 -1.77 -18.31 2.70
N GLU A 487 -1.54 -16.98 2.76
CA GLU A 487 -1.75 -16.21 4.01
C GLU A 487 -3.21 -16.16 4.48
N ALA A 488 -4.16 -16.27 3.54
CA ALA A 488 -5.59 -16.12 3.80
C ALA A 488 -6.40 -17.42 3.65
N GLU A 489 -5.88 -18.41 2.92
CA GLU A 489 -6.60 -19.64 2.57
C GLU A 489 -5.66 -20.85 2.41
N LEU A 490 -6.20 -22.04 2.69
CA LEU A 490 -5.58 -23.34 2.48
C LEU A 490 -6.42 -24.13 1.47
N ILE A 491 -5.76 -24.95 0.65
CA ILE A 491 -6.40 -25.77 -0.38
C ILE A 491 -6.01 -27.23 -0.15
N TYR A 492 -6.99 -28.12 0.00
CA TYR A 492 -6.81 -29.54 0.28
C TYR A 492 -7.48 -30.42 -0.79
N GLY A 493 -6.86 -31.54 -1.13
CA GLY A 493 -7.53 -32.65 -1.82
C GLY A 493 -8.43 -33.39 -0.82
N VAL A 494 -9.67 -33.72 -1.19
CA VAL A 494 -10.63 -34.38 -0.29
C VAL A 494 -11.39 -35.55 -0.93
N GLN A 495 -11.75 -36.52 -0.07
CA GLN A 495 -12.63 -37.64 -0.40
C GLN A 495 -13.94 -37.56 0.39
N GLN A 496 -15.03 -38.07 -0.17
CA GLN A 496 -16.34 -38.10 0.47
C GLN A 496 -16.61 -39.50 1.08
N GLY A 497 -16.86 -39.56 2.39
CA GLY A 497 -17.14 -40.81 3.10
C GLY A 497 -15.91 -41.59 3.55
N THR A 498 -16.14 -42.81 4.05
CA THR A 498 -15.10 -43.69 4.62
C THR A 498 -14.55 -44.67 3.59
N SER A 499 -13.71 -44.17 2.69
CA SER A 499 -12.86 -45.01 1.83
C SER A 499 -11.95 -45.87 2.71
N GLY A 500 -12.01 -47.20 2.54
CA GLY A 500 -10.99 -48.09 3.09
C GLY A 500 -9.70 -48.00 2.26
N ALA A 501 -8.55 -48.12 2.92
CA ALA A 501 -7.19 -47.93 2.40
C ALA A 501 -6.79 -46.48 2.07
N ALA A 502 -5.51 -46.18 2.27
CA ALA A 502 -4.91 -44.86 2.09
C ALA A 502 -4.65 -44.56 0.60
N SER A 503 -5.72 -44.28 -0.16
CA SER A 503 -5.60 -43.73 -1.51
C SER A 503 -5.28 -42.24 -1.46
N THR A 504 -4.22 -41.82 -2.14
CA THR A 504 -3.86 -40.40 -2.34
C THR A 504 -4.66 -39.74 -3.46
N ASP A 505 -5.46 -40.50 -4.22
CA ASP A 505 -6.33 -39.99 -5.29
C ASP A 505 -7.52 -39.19 -4.71
N TYR A 506 -7.74 -37.99 -5.20
CA TYR A 506 -8.85 -37.13 -4.79
C TYR A 506 -9.59 -36.59 -6.02
N LYS A 507 -10.90 -36.33 -5.87
CA LYS A 507 -11.78 -35.88 -6.97
C LYS A 507 -12.46 -34.54 -6.67
N HIS A 508 -12.18 -34.00 -5.50
CA HIS A 508 -12.74 -32.77 -4.98
C HIS A 508 -11.65 -31.99 -4.26
N VAL A 509 -11.76 -30.68 -4.35
CA VAL A 509 -10.85 -29.73 -3.70
C VAL A 509 -11.63 -28.94 -2.67
N LEU A 510 -11.11 -28.91 -1.44
CA LEU A 510 -11.64 -28.12 -0.33
C LEU A 510 -10.78 -26.88 -0.14
N LYS A 511 -11.42 -25.72 -0.25
CA LYS A 511 -10.86 -24.41 0.06
C LYS A 511 -11.28 -24.00 1.48
N LEU A 512 -10.32 -23.77 2.36
CA LEU A 512 -10.53 -23.43 3.78
C LEU A 512 -9.91 -22.08 4.13
N ALA A 513 -10.66 -21.24 4.84
CA ALA A 513 -10.16 -19.96 5.33
C ALA A 513 -10.87 -19.56 6.64
N ALA A 514 -10.46 -18.44 7.24
CA ALA A 514 -11.08 -17.95 8.47
C ALA A 514 -12.59 -17.72 8.33
N LYS A 515 -13.37 -18.15 9.33
CA LYS A 515 -14.85 -18.13 9.35
C LYS A 515 -15.45 -16.77 8.99
N ASP A 516 -14.87 -15.70 9.52
CA ASP A 516 -15.30 -14.31 9.36
C ASP A 516 -14.51 -13.57 8.25
N GLY A 517 -13.69 -14.29 7.47
CA GLY A 517 -12.86 -13.74 6.39
C GLY A 517 -13.56 -13.68 5.02
N LYS A 518 -12.80 -13.28 3.98
CA LYS A 518 -13.32 -13.01 2.63
C LYS A 518 -14.02 -14.18 1.93
N ILE A 519 -13.71 -15.41 2.31
CA ILE A 519 -14.42 -16.64 1.87
C ILE A 519 -15.94 -16.60 2.16
N PHE A 520 -16.39 -15.77 3.10
CA PHE A 520 -17.83 -15.50 3.29
C PHE A 520 -18.47 -14.81 2.08
N ASN A 521 -17.75 -13.94 1.36
CA ASN A 521 -18.23 -13.30 0.14
C ASN A 521 -18.39 -14.34 -0.98
N GLU A 522 -17.38 -15.20 -1.15
CA GLU A 522 -17.40 -16.30 -2.12
C GLU A 522 -18.59 -17.25 -1.85
N GLN A 523 -18.82 -17.66 -0.59
CA GLN A 523 -20.00 -18.43 -0.22
C GLN A 523 -21.31 -17.69 -0.57
N ASN A 524 -21.41 -16.39 -0.29
CA ASN A 524 -22.62 -15.61 -0.60
C ASN A 524 -22.86 -15.47 -2.10
N PHE A 525 -21.82 -15.28 -2.92
CA PHE A 525 -21.92 -15.30 -4.38
C PHE A 525 -22.43 -16.66 -4.85
N LEU A 526 -21.80 -17.75 -4.40
CA LEU A 526 -22.14 -19.12 -4.81
C LEU A 526 -23.59 -19.47 -4.46
N GLN A 527 -24.06 -19.12 -3.26
CA GLN A 527 -25.42 -19.38 -2.81
C GLN A 527 -26.50 -18.49 -3.48
N ARG A 528 -26.12 -17.40 -4.16
CA ARG A 528 -27.06 -16.45 -4.78
C ARG A 528 -27.07 -16.59 -6.30
N ALA A 529 -25.91 -16.41 -6.94
CA ALA A 529 -25.74 -16.35 -8.39
C ALA A 529 -25.28 -17.71 -8.98
N ALA A 530 -24.35 -18.42 -8.35
CA ALA A 530 -23.75 -19.64 -8.94
C ALA A 530 -24.53 -20.95 -8.65
N LYS A 531 -25.85 -20.87 -8.46
CA LYS A 531 -26.67 -22.08 -8.22
C LYS A 531 -26.60 -22.99 -9.45
N PRO A 532 -26.39 -24.32 -9.31
CA PRO A 532 -26.29 -25.23 -10.46
C PRO A 532 -27.51 -25.21 -11.41
N THR A 533 -28.69 -24.86 -10.91
CA THR A 533 -29.89 -24.65 -11.73
C THR A 533 -29.86 -23.33 -12.52
N SER A 534 -29.44 -22.22 -11.91
CA SER A 534 -29.26 -20.93 -12.60
C SER A 534 -28.23 -21.03 -13.73
N VAL A 535 -27.07 -21.63 -13.43
CA VAL A 535 -25.98 -21.84 -14.40
C VAL A 535 -26.47 -22.69 -15.58
N LYS A 536 -27.12 -23.83 -15.32
CA LYS A 536 -27.68 -24.70 -16.38
C LYS A 536 -28.76 -24.02 -17.22
N ASN A 537 -29.61 -23.19 -16.62
CA ASN A 537 -30.63 -22.44 -17.34
C ASN A 537 -30.02 -21.41 -18.30
N TRP A 538 -29.02 -20.65 -17.84
CA TRP A 538 -28.33 -19.67 -18.68
C TRP A 538 -27.50 -20.33 -19.79
N MET A 539 -26.79 -21.43 -19.49
CA MET A 539 -26.10 -22.22 -20.52
C MET A 539 -27.06 -22.71 -21.61
N LYS A 540 -28.24 -23.22 -21.22
CA LYS A 540 -29.30 -23.61 -22.17
C LYS A 540 -29.83 -22.41 -22.99
N GLN A 541 -29.97 -21.24 -22.38
CA GLN A 541 -30.40 -20.00 -23.05
C GLN A 541 -29.37 -19.51 -24.08
N LYS A 542 -28.08 -19.52 -23.72
CA LYS A 542 -26.96 -19.11 -24.58
C LYS A 542 -26.49 -20.21 -25.55
N LYS A 543 -27.08 -21.41 -25.47
CA LYS A 543 -26.74 -22.62 -26.26
C LYS A 543 -25.29 -23.09 -26.08
N MET A 544 -24.81 -23.06 -24.84
CA MET A 544 -23.47 -23.47 -24.44
C MET A 544 -23.50 -24.81 -23.70
N GLU A 545 -22.51 -25.68 -23.92
CA GLU A 545 -22.36 -26.95 -23.19
C GLU A 545 -21.66 -26.78 -21.84
N PHE A 546 -20.78 -25.78 -21.74
CA PHE A 546 -19.94 -25.49 -20.58
C PHE A 546 -19.89 -23.99 -20.29
N LEU A 547 -19.76 -23.63 -19.00
CA LEU A 547 -19.47 -22.28 -18.53
C LEU A 547 -18.56 -22.38 -17.29
N GLY A 548 -17.50 -21.57 -17.23
CA GLY A 548 -16.45 -21.61 -16.21
C GLY A 548 -16.84 -21.16 -14.80
N ILE A 549 -18.10 -21.33 -14.38
CA ILE A 549 -18.58 -21.05 -13.03
C ILE A 549 -18.36 -22.30 -12.14
N PRO A 550 -17.57 -22.21 -11.06
CA PRO A 550 -17.24 -23.38 -10.24
C PRO A 550 -18.46 -23.89 -9.46
N SER A 551 -18.83 -25.15 -9.71
CA SER A 551 -19.95 -25.81 -9.04
C SER A 551 -19.59 -26.20 -7.60
N CYS A 552 -19.90 -25.33 -6.63
CA CYS A 552 -19.75 -25.64 -5.21
C CYS A 552 -20.64 -26.83 -4.81
N VAL A 553 -20.02 -28.00 -4.56
CA VAL A 553 -20.72 -29.25 -4.21
C VAL A 553 -21.05 -29.35 -2.73
N GLY A 554 -20.34 -28.63 -1.86
CA GLY A 554 -20.55 -28.58 -0.41
C GLY A 554 -19.86 -27.39 0.25
N PHE A 555 -20.34 -26.95 1.41
CA PHE A 555 -19.75 -25.87 2.20
C PHE A 555 -20.11 -26.02 3.68
N GLY A 556 -19.33 -25.42 4.57
CA GLY A 556 -19.58 -25.52 6.00
C GLY A 556 -18.69 -24.64 6.87
N LEU A 557 -18.78 -24.89 8.18
CA LEU A 557 -17.88 -24.34 9.19
C LEU A 557 -17.13 -25.49 9.85
N HIS A 558 -15.87 -25.27 10.25
CA HIS A 558 -15.06 -26.25 10.96
C HIS A 558 -14.45 -25.66 12.24
N ALA A 559 -14.47 -26.44 13.32
CA ALA A 559 -14.03 -26.06 14.67
C ALA A 559 -14.53 -24.69 15.21
N ASP A 560 -15.62 -24.16 14.63
CA ASP A 560 -16.08 -22.76 14.71
C ASP A 560 -15.04 -21.66 14.39
N LYS A 561 -13.81 -22.05 14.00
CA LYS A 561 -12.72 -21.15 13.56
C LYS A 561 -12.77 -20.85 12.06
N TYR A 562 -13.16 -21.84 11.27
CA TYR A 562 -12.97 -21.85 9.82
C TYR A 562 -14.29 -21.95 9.06
N ARG A 563 -14.28 -21.45 7.82
CA ARG A 563 -15.29 -21.69 6.79
C ARG A 563 -14.61 -22.45 5.66
N PHE A 564 -15.33 -23.39 5.06
CA PHE A 564 -14.82 -24.12 3.90
C PHE A 564 -15.86 -24.22 2.78
N LEU A 565 -15.34 -24.35 1.57
CA LEU A 565 -16.05 -24.57 0.31
C LEU A 565 -15.44 -25.79 -0.37
N ILE A 566 -16.26 -26.60 -1.03
CA ILE A 566 -15.82 -27.82 -1.72
C ILE A 566 -16.29 -27.76 -3.17
N PHE A 567 -15.37 -28.00 -4.08
CA PHE A 567 -15.57 -28.03 -5.52
C PHE A 567 -15.11 -29.40 -6.06
N PRO A 568 -15.50 -29.81 -7.27
CA PRO A 568 -14.74 -30.78 -8.05
C PRO A 568 -13.29 -30.30 -8.21
N ASP A 569 -12.37 -31.21 -8.53
CA ASP A 569 -11.08 -30.77 -9.09
C ASP A 569 -11.30 -30.02 -10.43
N MET A 570 -10.51 -28.97 -10.64
CA MET A 570 -10.54 -28.08 -11.80
C MET A 570 -9.14 -27.92 -12.43
N GLY A 571 -8.16 -28.73 -12.00
CA GLY A 571 -6.79 -28.73 -12.51
C GLY A 571 -5.92 -27.65 -11.87
N GLN A 572 -5.05 -27.02 -12.67
CA GLN A 572 -4.03 -26.09 -12.20
C GLN A 572 -4.39 -24.64 -12.51
N SER A 573 -3.93 -23.70 -11.66
CA SER A 573 -4.03 -22.28 -11.97
C SER A 573 -3.13 -21.92 -13.14
N LEU A 574 -3.58 -20.97 -13.98
CA LEU A 574 -2.81 -20.45 -15.11
C LEU A 574 -1.48 -19.83 -14.65
N GLN A 575 -1.41 -19.33 -13.40
CA GLN A 575 -0.18 -18.83 -12.79
C GLN A 575 0.89 -19.93 -12.68
N SER A 576 0.55 -21.11 -12.15
CA SER A 576 1.49 -22.24 -12.04
C SER A 576 1.93 -22.81 -13.40
N ILE A 577 1.20 -22.47 -14.46
CA ILE A 577 1.56 -22.76 -15.85
C ILE A 577 2.47 -21.67 -16.42
N MET A 578 2.20 -20.40 -16.16
CA MET A 578 3.05 -19.27 -16.58
C MET A 578 4.41 -19.21 -15.88
N GLU A 579 4.53 -19.79 -14.68
CA GLU A 579 5.82 -20.03 -14.02
C GLU A 579 6.75 -20.97 -14.81
N LYS A 580 6.17 -21.84 -15.64
CA LYS A 580 6.89 -22.74 -16.56
C LYS A 580 7.06 -22.10 -17.94
N VAL A 581 6.07 -21.29 -18.38
CA VAL A 581 5.98 -20.71 -19.73
C VAL A 581 5.85 -19.18 -19.68
N THR A 582 6.97 -18.48 -19.93
CA THR A 582 7.10 -17.02 -19.71
C THR A 582 6.09 -16.10 -20.41
N VAL A 583 5.53 -16.51 -21.56
CA VAL A 583 4.45 -15.81 -22.28
C VAL A 583 3.57 -16.82 -23.03
N LEU A 584 2.28 -16.53 -23.13
CA LEU A 584 1.30 -17.35 -23.85
C LEU A 584 1.13 -16.87 -25.30
N SER A 585 0.69 -17.77 -26.19
CA SER A 585 0.46 -17.44 -27.61
C SER A 585 -0.82 -16.61 -27.82
N GLU A 586 -0.89 -15.86 -28.93
CA GLU A 586 -2.10 -15.07 -29.29
C GLU A 586 -3.35 -15.97 -29.38
N LYS A 587 -3.21 -17.20 -29.90
CA LYS A 587 -4.27 -18.21 -29.93
C LYS A 587 -4.78 -18.53 -28.51
N VAL A 588 -3.87 -18.91 -27.60
CA VAL A 588 -4.20 -19.29 -26.22
C VAL A 588 -4.87 -18.13 -25.47
N VAL A 589 -4.31 -16.93 -25.57
CA VAL A 589 -4.84 -15.74 -24.90
C VAL A 589 -6.25 -15.40 -25.40
N LEU A 590 -6.52 -15.54 -26.71
CA LEU A 590 -7.87 -15.37 -27.25
C LEU A 590 -8.84 -16.45 -26.77
N GLN A 591 -8.43 -17.74 -26.74
CA GLN A 591 -9.26 -18.83 -26.21
C GLN A 591 -9.65 -18.62 -24.75
N LEU A 592 -8.67 -18.34 -23.89
CA LEU A 592 -8.88 -18.04 -22.47
C LEU A 592 -9.79 -16.83 -22.29
N SER A 593 -9.54 -15.74 -23.02
CA SER A 593 -10.26 -14.48 -22.84
C SER A 593 -11.72 -14.55 -23.28
N CYS A 594 -12.05 -15.31 -24.33
CA CYS A 594 -13.44 -15.58 -24.69
C CYS A 594 -14.19 -16.31 -23.57
N ARG A 595 -13.58 -17.37 -23.00
CA ARG A 595 -14.23 -18.18 -21.94
C ARG A 595 -14.32 -17.46 -20.60
N VAL A 596 -13.36 -16.59 -20.27
CA VAL A 596 -13.52 -15.65 -19.13
C VAL A 596 -14.63 -14.64 -19.44
N LEU A 597 -14.70 -14.08 -20.66
CA LEU A 597 -15.74 -13.12 -21.04
C LEU A 597 -17.16 -13.72 -20.98
N ASP A 598 -17.34 -15.01 -21.31
CA ASP A 598 -18.59 -15.75 -21.11
C ASP A 598 -19.01 -15.77 -19.63
N VAL A 599 -18.05 -16.07 -18.72
CA VAL A 599 -18.28 -16.07 -17.27
C VAL A 599 -18.57 -14.67 -16.74
N LEU A 600 -17.88 -13.65 -17.27
CA LEU A 600 -18.15 -12.26 -16.93
C LEU A 600 -19.57 -11.86 -17.33
N GLU A 601 -20.03 -12.20 -18.54
CA GLU A 601 -21.42 -11.94 -18.94
C GLU A 601 -22.41 -12.57 -17.94
N TYR A 602 -22.22 -13.85 -17.57
CA TYR A 602 -23.08 -14.53 -16.59
C TYR A 602 -23.14 -13.84 -15.23
N ILE A 603 -22.00 -13.47 -14.63
CA ILE A 603 -22.02 -12.85 -13.30
C ILE A 603 -22.61 -11.45 -13.35
N HIS A 604 -22.36 -10.70 -14.43
CA HIS A 604 -22.90 -9.35 -14.62
C HIS A 604 -24.42 -9.36 -14.82
N ASP A 605 -24.96 -10.32 -15.59
CA ASP A 605 -26.40 -10.61 -15.70
C ASP A 605 -27.02 -10.92 -14.31
N ASN A 606 -26.26 -11.60 -13.45
CA ASN A 606 -26.67 -11.98 -12.10
C ASN A 606 -26.31 -10.94 -11.02
N GLU A 607 -26.12 -9.67 -11.40
CA GLU A 607 -25.85 -8.51 -10.53
C GLU A 607 -24.48 -8.48 -9.81
N TYR A 608 -23.54 -9.35 -10.17
CA TYR A 608 -22.20 -9.45 -9.57
C TYR A 608 -21.06 -9.05 -10.53
N VAL A 609 -19.98 -8.52 -9.96
CA VAL A 609 -18.63 -8.41 -10.56
C VAL A 609 -17.68 -9.30 -9.76
N HIS A 610 -16.63 -9.84 -10.39
CA HIS A 610 -15.57 -10.61 -9.75
C HIS A 610 -14.61 -9.71 -8.96
N ALA A 611 -14.28 -8.55 -9.54
CA ALA A 611 -13.37 -7.54 -9.03
C ALA A 611 -11.90 -7.97 -8.80
N ASP A 612 -11.51 -9.18 -9.21
CA ASP A 612 -10.18 -9.75 -8.91
C ASP A 612 -9.76 -10.83 -9.93
N ILE A 613 -9.58 -10.41 -11.19
CA ILE A 613 -9.25 -11.31 -12.30
C ILE A 613 -7.73 -11.28 -12.51
N HIS A 614 -7.08 -12.43 -12.38
CA HIS A 614 -5.64 -12.64 -12.59
C HIS A 614 -5.36 -14.13 -12.84
N SER A 615 -4.11 -14.48 -13.19
CA SER A 615 -3.68 -15.84 -13.55
C SER A 615 -3.84 -16.88 -12.44
N GLU A 616 -3.89 -16.49 -11.17
CA GLU A 616 -4.13 -17.44 -10.06
C GLU A 616 -5.62 -17.84 -9.97
N ASN A 617 -6.52 -16.92 -10.34
CA ASN A 617 -7.98 -17.12 -10.32
C ASN A 617 -8.54 -17.74 -11.62
N VAL A 618 -7.69 -18.01 -12.62
CA VAL A 618 -8.07 -18.75 -13.83
C VAL A 618 -7.50 -20.16 -13.75
N TYR A 619 -8.36 -21.18 -13.75
CA TYR A 619 -8.01 -22.59 -13.65
C TYR A 619 -8.27 -23.34 -14.97
N VAL A 620 -7.41 -24.30 -15.28
CA VAL A 620 -7.47 -25.14 -16.48
C VAL A 620 -7.21 -26.60 -16.15
N ASP A 621 -8.08 -27.47 -16.68
CA ASP A 621 -7.96 -28.92 -16.57
C ASP A 621 -7.22 -29.45 -17.80
N LEU A 622 -6.00 -29.98 -17.59
CA LEU A 622 -5.18 -30.53 -18.68
C LEU A 622 -5.75 -31.86 -19.25
N THR A 623 -6.63 -32.54 -18.50
CA THR A 623 -7.38 -33.71 -19.00
C THR A 623 -8.57 -33.31 -19.86
N LYS A 624 -9.06 -32.07 -19.69
CA LYS A 624 -10.14 -31.46 -20.48
C LYS A 624 -9.72 -30.09 -21.00
N PRO A 625 -8.79 -30.02 -21.98
CA PRO A 625 -8.12 -28.78 -22.39
C PRO A 625 -9.00 -27.74 -23.11
N THR A 626 -10.32 -27.85 -23.02
CA THR A 626 -11.34 -26.87 -23.43
C THR A 626 -12.17 -26.33 -22.26
N GLU A 627 -12.07 -26.88 -21.05
CA GLU A 627 -12.70 -26.33 -19.84
C GLU A 627 -11.77 -25.31 -19.16
N VAL A 628 -12.30 -24.09 -18.94
CA VAL A 628 -11.59 -22.99 -18.26
C VAL A 628 -12.52 -22.46 -17.17
N HIS A 629 -12.05 -22.47 -15.92
CA HIS A 629 -12.81 -22.01 -14.77
C HIS A 629 -12.28 -20.65 -14.28
N LEU A 630 -13.17 -19.75 -13.88
CA LEU A 630 -12.83 -18.52 -13.15
C LEU A 630 -13.28 -18.72 -11.70
N VAL A 631 -12.35 -18.63 -10.75
CA VAL A 631 -12.53 -18.95 -9.32
C VAL A 631 -12.03 -17.79 -8.44
N GLY A 632 -12.26 -17.82 -7.13
CA GLY A 632 -11.72 -16.79 -6.22
C GLY A 632 -12.66 -15.61 -6.00
N TYR A 633 -13.97 -15.86 -5.89
CA TYR A 633 -15.01 -14.85 -5.67
C TYR A 633 -15.00 -14.23 -4.25
N CYS A 634 -13.88 -14.32 -3.52
CA CYS A 634 -13.62 -13.66 -2.25
C CYS A 634 -13.78 -12.13 -2.32
N HIS A 635 -13.54 -11.54 -3.49
CA HIS A 635 -13.66 -10.11 -3.77
C HIS A 635 -14.99 -9.71 -4.44
N ALA A 636 -15.79 -10.71 -4.84
CA ALA A 636 -16.96 -10.52 -5.68
C ALA A 636 -18.01 -9.61 -5.03
N PHE A 637 -18.54 -8.69 -5.83
CA PHE A 637 -19.34 -7.56 -5.36
C PHE A 637 -20.64 -7.48 -6.12
N ARG A 638 -21.75 -7.35 -5.38
CA ARG A 638 -23.09 -7.17 -5.97
C ARG A 638 -23.23 -5.71 -6.41
N TYR A 639 -22.83 -5.42 -7.64
CA TYR A 639 -22.76 -4.06 -8.21
C TYR A 639 -24.14 -3.51 -8.61
N CYS A 640 -25.14 -4.38 -8.82
CA CYS A 640 -26.48 -3.99 -9.30
C CYS A 640 -27.64 -4.59 -8.44
N PRO A 641 -27.64 -4.45 -7.10
CA PRO A 641 -28.56 -5.17 -6.24
C PRO A 641 -30.04 -4.85 -6.51
N SER A 642 -30.80 -5.86 -6.94
CA SER A 642 -32.21 -5.75 -7.35
C SER A 642 -32.39 -4.85 -8.59
N GLY A 643 -31.50 -5.01 -9.58
CA GLY A 643 -31.46 -4.21 -10.81
C GLY A 643 -31.06 -2.74 -10.63
N LYS A 644 -30.75 -2.28 -9.42
CA LYS A 644 -30.27 -0.90 -9.18
C LYS A 644 -28.74 -0.86 -9.11
N HIS A 645 -28.10 -0.26 -10.11
CA HIS A 645 -26.65 -0.05 -10.12
C HIS A 645 -26.20 0.79 -8.91
N VAL A 646 -25.08 0.40 -8.28
CA VAL A 646 -24.43 1.17 -7.22
C VAL A 646 -23.89 2.49 -7.77
N GLU A 647 -24.03 3.57 -7.02
CA GLU A 647 -23.50 4.90 -7.37
C GLU A 647 -21.97 4.95 -7.21
N TYR A 648 -21.29 5.69 -8.10
CA TYR A 648 -19.86 5.92 -7.96
C TYR A 648 -19.54 6.74 -6.71
N ARG A 649 -18.79 6.13 -5.77
CA ARG A 649 -18.38 6.77 -4.51
C ARG A 649 -16.95 6.32 -4.14
N GLU A 650 -15.97 7.18 -4.38
CA GLU A 650 -14.58 6.99 -3.94
C GLU A 650 -14.49 6.84 -2.41
N GLY A 651 -13.62 5.95 -1.92
CA GLY A 651 -13.48 5.64 -0.49
C GLY A 651 -14.70 4.95 0.17
N SER A 652 -15.69 4.46 -0.59
CA SER A 652 -16.84 3.71 -0.06
C SER A 652 -16.50 2.26 0.35
N ARG A 653 -15.36 1.76 -0.10
CA ARG A 653 -14.72 0.47 0.25
C ARG A 653 -13.27 0.70 0.63
N THR A 654 -12.64 -0.34 1.16
CA THR A 654 -11.18 -0.40 1.30
C THR A 654 -10.52 -0.19 -0.08
N PRO A 655 -9.52 0.70 -0.22
CA PRO A 655 -8.78 0.88 -1.46
C PRO A 655 -7.84 -0.30 -1.71
N HIS A 656 -7.53 -0.53 -3.00
CA HIS A 656 -6.59 -1.55 -3.47
C HIS A 656 -7.02 -3.00 -3.16
N GLU A 657 -8.33 -3.29 -3.07
CA GLU A 657 -8.82 -4.67 -2.87
C GLU A 657 -8.70 -5.54 -4.13
N GLY A 658 -7.61 -6.29 -4.23
CA GLY A 658 -7.38 -7.41 -5.15
C GLY A 658 -5.92 -7.46 -5.58
N ALA A 659 -5.61 -8.25 -6.61
CA ALA A 659 -4.30 -8.27 -7.23
C ALA A 659 -3.95 -6.87 -7.80
N VAL A 660 -3.12 -6.11 -7.06
CA VAL A 660 -2.80 -4.69 -7.30
C VAL A 660 -2.41 -4.40 -8.75
N GLU A 661 -1.74 -5.35 -9.41
CA GLU A 661 -1.37 -5.26 -10.82
C GLU A 661 -2.57 -5.25 -11.78
N PHE A 662 -3.63 -6.01 -11.51
CA PHE A 662 -4.76 -6.24 -12.43
C PHE A 662 -6.04 -5.50 -12.06
N ILE A 663 -6.25 -5.10 -10.80
CA ILE A 663 -7.47 -4.41 -10.38
C ILE A 663 -7.71 -3.06 -11.10
N SER A 664 -8.97 -2.67 -11.21
CA SER A 664 -9.40 -1.42 -11.84
C SER A 664 -8.97 -0.15 -11.09
N VAL A 665 -9.05 1.02 -11.76
CA VAL A 665 -8.82 2.32 -11.10
C VAL A 665 -9.86 2.57 -10.00
N GLU A 666 -11.10 2.12 -10.16
CA GLU A 666 -12.13 2.20 -9.11
C GLU A 666 -11.76 1.39 -7.88
N SER A 667 -11.27 0.15 -8.08
CA SER A 667 -10.75 -0.70 -7.02
C SER A 667 -9.55 -0.04 -6.31
N HIS A 668 -8.65 0.61 -7.05
CA HIS A 668 -7.56 1.37 -6.44
C HIS A 668 -8.07 2.54 -5.58
N LYS A 669 -9.14 3.23 -6.00
CA LYS A 669 -9.78 4.34 -5.26
C LYS A 669 -10.73 3.91 -4.14
N GLY A 670 -10.89 2.61 -3.91
CA GLY A 670 -11.87 2.11 -2.93
C GLY A 670 -13.31 2.49 -3.29
N ALA A 671 -13.62 2.63 -4.58
CA ALA A 671 -15.00 2.70 -5.05
C ALA A 671 -15.56 1.28 -5.22
N GLY A 672 -16.88 1.16 -5.36
CA GLY A 672 -17.50 -0.10 -5.78
C GLY A 672 -17.00 -0.50 -7.18
N PRO A 673 -16.45 -1.70 -7.40
CA PRO A 673 -16.13 -2.18 -8.74
C PRO A 673 -17.40 -2.38 -9.58
N SER A 674 -17.26 -2.29 -10.89
CA SER A 674 -18.36 -2.24 -11.87
C SER A 674 -18.09 -3.15 -13.08
N ARG A 675 -19.03 -3.26 -14.02
CA ARG A 675 -18.87 -4.08 -15.23
C ARG A 675 -17.61 -3.75 -16.04
N ARG A 676 -17.25 -2.46 -16.13
CA ARG A 676 -16.01 -2.04 -16.80
C ARG A 676 -14.76 -2.41 -16.01
N SER A 677 -14.83 -2.48 -14.68
CA SER A 677 -13.69 -2.81 -13.81
C SER A 677 -13.15 -4.23 -14.08
N ASP A 678 -14.05 -5.20 -14.26
CA ASP A 678 -13.68 -6.58 -14.62
C ASP A 678 -13.16 -6.69 -16.05
N LEU A 679 -13.79 -6.00 -17.00
CA LEU A 679 -13.36 -6.02 -18.40
C LEU A 679 -11.99 -5.34 -18.61
N GLN A 680 -11.69 -4.29 -17.83
CA GLN A 680 -10.36 -3.67 -17.77
C GLN A 680 -9.33 -4.63 -17.17
N ALA A 681 -9.66 -5.34 -16.08
CA ALA A 681 -8.78 -6.34 -15.48
C ALA A 681 -8.43 -7.46 -16.47
N LEU A 682 -9.42 -8.05 -17.15
CA LEU A 682 -9.20 -9.01 -18.24
C LEU A 682 -8.35 -8.41 -19.38
N GLY A 683 -8.52 -7.12 -19.69
CA GLY A 683 -7.66 -6.39 -20.63
C GLY A 683 -6.20 -6.32 -20.19
N TYR A 684 -5.94 -6.07 -18.90
CA TYR A 684 -4.59 -6.09 -18.33
C TYR A 684 -4.02 -7.52 -18.25
N CYS A 685 -4.84 -8.53 -17.97
CA CYS A 685 -4.45 -9.94 -18.03
C CYS A 685 -4.01 -10.34 -19.44
N MET A 686 -4.79 -10.03 -20.48
CA MET A 686 -4.42 -10.29 -21.88
C MET A 686 -3.06 -9.69 -22.25
N LEU A 687 -2.78 -8.46 -21.82
CA LEU A 687 -1.46 -7.84 -22.03
C LEU A 687 -0.37 -8.62 -21.29
N HIS A 688 -0.53 -8.86 -19.98
CA HIS A 688 0.44 -9.57 -19.16
C HIS A 688 0.75 -10.98 -19.72
N TRP A 689 -0.28 -11.72 -20.15
CA TRP A 689 -0.13 -13.06 -20.75
C TRP A 689 0.65 -13.02 -22.08
N LEU A 690 0.53 -11.96 -22.88
CA LEU A 690 1.24 -11.80 -24.16
C LEU A 690 2.65 -11.20 -24.04
N THR A 691 2.92 -10.42 -22.99
CA THR A 691 4.17 -9.65 -22.85
C THR A 691 4.99 -9.96 -21.60
N GLY A 692 4.50 -10.83 -20.70
CA GLY A 692 5.18 -11.28 -19.47
C GLY A 692 5.34 -10.18 -18.41
N SER A 693 4.73 -9.02 -18.65
CA SER A 693 4.76 -7.85 -17.77
C SER A 693 3.81 -6.75 -18.30
N LEU A 694 3.36 -5.89 -17.39
CA LEU A 694 2.67 -4.64 -17.64
C LEU A 694 3.63 -3.45 -17.36
N PRO A 695 3.31 -2.21 -17.78
CA PRO A 695 4.15 -1.04 -17.51
C PRO A 695 4.30 -0.70 -16.02
N TRP A 696 3.66 -1.43 -15.11
CA TRP A 696 3.63 -1.21 -13.67
C TRP A 696 3.90 -2.46 -12.83
N THR A 697 4.29 -3.60 -13.41
CA THR A 697 4.65 -4.83 -12.66
C THR A 697 5.70 -4.55 -11.58
N SER A 698 6.75 -3.81 -11.92
CA SER A 698 7.82 -3.40 -10.99
C SER A 698 7.46 -2.23 -10.06
N LEU A 699 6.17 -1.91 -9.92
CA LEU A 699 5.65 -0.82 -9.08
C LEU A 699 4.54 -1.28 -8.12
N THR A 700 4.23 -2.57 -8.05
CA THR A 700 3.17 -3.18 -7.23
C THR A 700 3.29 -2.86 -5.74
N ASP A 701 4.51 -2.79 -5.20
CA ASP A 701 4.84 -2.30 -3.84
C ASP A 701 4.31 -0.89 -3.53
N CYS A 702 3.91 -0.13 -4.56
CA CYS A 702 3.41 1.23 -4.44
C CYS A 702 2.11 1.39 -5.25
N PRO A 703 0.95 0.93 -4.73
CA PRO A 703 -0.33 0.93 -5.44
C PRO A 703 -0.75 2.29 -6.03
N ALA A 704 -0.34 3.41 -5.41
CA ALA A 704 -0.56 4.76 -5.95
C ALA A 704 0.17 5.02 -7.28
N LYS A 705 1.38 4.48 -7.48
CA LYS A 705 2.10 4.57 -8.77
C LYS A 705 1.48 3.67 -9.83
N VAL A 706 0.95 2.52 -9.44
CA VAL A 706 0.17 1.63 -10.31
C VAL A 706 -1.10 2.33 -10.78
N MET A 707 -1.88 2.89 -9.85
CA MET A 707 -3.09 3.67 -10.14
C MET A 707 -2.79 4.83 -11.09
N ALA A 708 -1.80 5.68 -10.80
CA ALA A 708 -1.46 6.83 -11.63
C ALA A 708 -1.02 6.43 -13.07
N LYS A 709 -0.40 5.26 -13.24
CA LYS A 709 -0.16 4.71 -14.59
C LYS A 709 -1.46 4.24 -15.25
N LYS A 710 -2.30 3.47 -14.55
CA LYS A 710 -3.60 3.01 -15.09
C LYS A 710 -4.50 4.17 -15.50
N GLU A 711 -4.62 5.22 -14.68
CA GLU A 711 -5.37 6.45 -14.98
C GLU A 711 -4.91 7.10 -16.29
N ARG A 712 -3.59 7.29 -16.48
CA ARG A 712 -3.06 7.75 -17.77
C ARG A 712 -3.49 6.81 -18.90
N PHE A 713 -3.27 5.51 -18.74
CA PHE A 713 -3.43 4.54 -19.82
C PHE A 713 -4.88 4.20 -20.19
N MET A 714 -5.87 4.54 -19.34
CA MET A 714 -7.28 4.60 -19.76
C MET A 714 -7.50 5.64 -20.88
N THR A 715 -6.78 6.77 -20.83
CA THR A 715 -6.83 7.82 -21.88
C THR A 715 -5.82 7.62 -23.01
N ASP A 716 -4.78 6.81 -22.78
CA ASP A 716 -3.61 6.59 -23.66
C ASP A 716 -3.45 5.10 -23.99
N VAL A 717 -4.51 4.47 -24.52
CA VAL A 717 -4.47 3.06 -24.97
C VAL A 717 -3.37 2.81 -26.03
N PRO A 718 -3.11 3.70 -27.01
CA PRO A 718 -1.98 3.54 -27.91
C PRO A 718 -0.62 3.53 -27.19
N GLY A 719 -0.42 4.40 -26.19
CA GLY A 719 0.79 4.43 -25.37
C GLY A 719 0.95 3.22 -24.45
N LEU A 720 -0.15 2.67 -23.91
CA LEU A 720 -0.16 1.41 -23.17
C LEU A 720 0.37 0.27 -24.04
N LEU A 721 -0.24 0.09 -25.21
CA LEU A 721 0.14 -0.94 -26.18
C LEU A 721 1.58 -0.75 -26.66
N SER A 722 2.02 0.49 -26.87
CA SER A 722 3.41 0.80 -27.23
C SER A 722 4.41 0.48 -26.12
N GLN A 723 4.02 0.50 -24.84
CA GLN A 723 4.91 0.13 -23.73
C GLN A 723 4.93 -1.39 -23.47
N CYS A 724 3.79 -2.08 -23.61
CA CYS A 724 3.75 -3.55 -23.50
C CYS A 724 4.50 -4.24 -24.64
N PHE A 725 4.25 -3.85 -25.90
CA PHE A 725 4.81 -4.55 -27.07
C PHE A 725 6.12 -3.94 -27.58
N GLY A 726 6.41 -2.67 -27.28
CA GLY A 726 7.62 -1.97 -27.77
C GLY A 726 7.65 -1.88 -29.29
N ARG A 727 8.47 -2.72 -29.94
CA ARG A 727 8.54 -2.86 -31.40
C ARG A 727 7.82 -4.12 -31.95
N LYS A 728 7.28 -5.00 -31.08
CA LYS A 728 6.51 -6.17 -31.50
C LYS A 728 5.17 -5.73 -32.12
N LYS A 729 4.63 -6.53 -33.03
CA LYS A 729 3.28 -6.32 -33.58
C LYS A 729 2.25 -6.53 -32.47
N VAL A 730 1.38 -5.53 -32.27
CA VAL A 730 0.23 -5.62 -31.36
C VAL A 730 -0.91 -6.41 -32.03
N PRO A 731 -1.50 -7.41 -31.37
CA PRO A 731 -2.72 -8.09 -31.84
C PRO A 731 -3.88 -7.14 -32.11
N GLY A 732 -4.57 -7.33 -33.24
CA GLY A 732 -5.64 -6.44 -33.68
C GLY A 732 -6.84 -6.43 -32.73
N ALA A 733 -7.28 -7.61 -32.30
CA ALA A 733 -8.41 -7.76 -31.39
C ALA A 733 -8.12 -7.22 -29.99
N VAL A 734 -6.92 -7.45 -29.44
CA VAL A 734 -6.52 -6.92 -28.13
C VAL A 734 -6.51 -5.39 -28.13
N ARG A 735 -6.08 -4.74 -29.23
CA ARG A 735 -6.23 -3.28 -29.38
C ARG A 735 -7.69 -2.86 -29.40
N ALA A 736 -8.55 -3.52 -30.18
CA ALA A 736 -9.95 -3.17 -30.31
C ALA A 736 -10.69 -3.30 -28.97
N TYR A 737 -10.53 -4.45 -28.31
CA TYR A 737 -11.05 -4.73 -26.97
C TYR A 737 -10.62 -3.65 -25.97
N LEU A 738 -9.31 -3.37 -25.86
CA LEU A 738 -8.81 -2.36 -24.92
C LEU A 738 -9.32 -0.94 -25.23
N SER A 739 -9.45 -0.58 -26.51
CA SER A 739 -10.00 0.72 -26.89
C SER A 739 -11.48 0.84 -26.49
N GLN A 740 -12.25 -0.25 -26.61
CA GLN A 740 -13.65 -0.28 -26.19
C GLN A 740 -13.79 -0.26 -24.66
N VAL A 741 -13.15 -1.17 -23.91
CA VAL A 741 -13.39 -1.32 -22.46
C VAL A 741 -12.83 -0.17 -21.61
N MET A 742 -11.85 0.58 -22.12
CA MET A 742 -11.34 1.79 -21.46
C MET A 742 -12.25 3.01 -21.70
N SER A 743 -13.14 2.97 -22.70
CA SER A 743 -14.11 4.04 -22.99
C SER A 743 -15.45 3.92 -22.26
N LEU A 744 -15.78 2.72 -21.75
CA LEU A 744 -17.01 2.42 -21.02
C LEU A 744 -17.21 3.37 -19.82
N GLN A 745 -18.43 3.86 -19.62
CA GLN A 745 -18.82 4.61 -18.42
C GLN A 745 -19.09 3.68 -17.23
N TYR A 746 -19.03 4.24 -16.01
CA TYR A 746 -19.06 3.45 -14.77
C TYR A 746 -20.34 2.59 -14.59
N THR A 747 -21.47 3.07 -15.08
CA THR A 747 -22.77 2.38 -15.04
C THR A 747 -23.13 1.68 -16.35
N GLU A 748 -22.27 1.75 -17.37
CA GLU A 748 -22.56 1.30 -18.73
C GLU A 748 -22.79 -0.21 -18.81
N GLU A 749 -23.55 -0.64 -19.81
CA GLU A 749 -23.75 -2.05 -20.14
C GLU A 749 -22.81 -2.42 -21.30
N PRO A 750 -21.77 -3.23 -21.06
CA PRO A 750 -20.83 -3.59 -22.12
C PRO A 750 -21.50 -4.43 -23.20
N ASN A 751 -21.14 -4.20 -24.46
CA ASN A 751 -21.55 -5.09 -25.55
C ASN A 751 -20.67 -6.37 -25.54
N TYR A 752 -20.99 -7.31 -24.65
CA TYR A 752 -20.26 -8.59 -24.50
C TYR A 752 -20.22 -9.39 -25.80
N GLN A 753 -21.25 -9.30 -26.64
CA GLN A 753 -21.30 -9.95 -27.96
C GLN A 753 -20.22 -9.38 -28.89
N GLN A 754 -20.19 -8.06 -29.09
CA GLN A 754 -19.17 -7.38 -29.92
C GLN A 754 -17.74 -7.61 -29.43
N LEU A 755 -17.52 -7.60 -28.11
CA LEU A 755 -16.22 -7.91 -27.51
C LEU A 755 -15.80 -9.36 -27.79
N ARG A 756 -16.74 -10.32 -27.78
CA ARG A 756 -16.50 -11.74 -28.06
C ARG A 756 -16.24 -11.98 -29.54
N ASP A 757 -17.05 -11.40 -30.42
CA ASP A 757 -16.92 -11.56 -31.87
C ASP A 757 -15.57 -11.02 -32.37
N GLY A 758 -15.12 -9.86 -31.89
CA GLY A 758 -13.80 -9.31 -32.25
C GLY A 758 -12.62 -10.20 -31.82
N LEU A 759 -12.75 -10.95 -30.72
CA LEU A 759 -11.76 -11.94 -30.26
C LEU A 759 -11.87 -13.25 -31.08
N LEU A 760 -13.09 -13.72 -31.36
CA LEU A 760 -13.36 -14.92 -32.16
C LEU A 760 -12.91 -14.79 -33.61
N GLU A 761 -13.16 -13.65 -34.27
CA GLU A 761 -12.68 -13.37 -35.63
C GLU A 761 -11.14 -13.42 -35.70
N ALA A 762 -10.44 -12.98 -34.65
CA ALA A 762 -8.98 -13.09 -34.60
C ALA A 762 -8.53 -14.54 -34.39
N LEU A 763 -9.22 -15.29 -33.52
CA LEU A 763 -8.93 -16.70 -33.27
C LEU A 763 -9.14 -17.57 -34.54
N GLN A 764 -10.22 -17.31 -35.29
CA GLN A 764 -10.49 -17.95 -36.58
C GLN A 764 -9.42 -17.63 -37.63
N ARG A 765 -8.95 -16.37 -37.69
CA ARG A 765 -7.83 -15.96 -38.57
C ARG A 765 -6.48 -16.57 -38.17
N LEU A 766 -6.35 -17.10 -36.95
CA LEU A 766 -5.22 -17.91 -36.49
C LEU A 766 -5.43 -19.42 -36.69
N GLY A 767 -6.51 -19.84 -37.37
CA GLY A 767 -6.83 -21.24 -37.64
C GLY A 767 -7.36 -22.00 -36.43
N ALA A 768 -8.04 -21.32 -35.50
CA ALA A 768 -8.53 -21.92 -34.27
C ALA A 768 -10.00 -21.57 -33.94
N SER A 769 -10.61 -22.40 -33.08
CA SER A 769 -11.90 -22.16 -32.43
C SER A 769 -11.79 -22.35 -30.92
N LEU A 770 -12.90 -22.18 -30.20
CA LEU A 770 -12.98 -22.49 -28.76
C LEU A 770 -13.14 -24.00 -28.47
N ASP A 771 -13.39 -24.80 -29.49
CA ASP A 771 -13.58 -26.27 -29.43
C ASP A 771 -12.24 -27.00 -29.59
N HIS A 772 -11.24 -26.32 -30.14
CA HIS A 772 -9.85 -26.80 -30.17
C HIS A 772 -9.23 -26.74 -28.76
N PRO A 773 -8.46 -27.76 -28.35
CA PRO A 773 -7.64 -27.70 -27.13
C PRO A 773 -6.80 -26.43 -27.02
N ILE A 774 -6.71 -25.91 -25.79
CA ILE A 774 -5.81 -24.82 -25.41
C ILE A 774 -4.39 -25.40 -25.27
N ASP A 775 -3.56 -25.12 -26.26
CA ASP A 775 -2.15 -25.56 -26.30
C ASP A 775 -1.28 -24.67 -25.41
N LEU A 776 -1.13 -25.06 -24.14
CA LEU A 776 -0.39 -24.30 -23.12
C LEU A 776 1.13 -24.52 -23.15
N GLN A 777 1.64 -25.46 -23.96
CA GLN A 777 3.07 -25.71 -24.17
C GLN A 777 3.85 -26.03 -22.87
N VAL A 778 3.23 -26.86 -22.02
CA VAL A 778 3.73 -27.30 -20.69
C VAL A 778 4.35 -28.70 -20.77
#